data_AF-A0A9E2G4G7-F1
#
_entry.id   AF-A0A9E2G4G7-F1
#
_cell.length_a   1.000
_cell.length_b   1.000
_cell.length_c   1.000
_cell.angle_alpha   90.00
_cell.angle_beta   90.00
_cell.angle_gamma   90.00
#
_symmetry.space_group_name_H-M   'P 1'
#
loop_
_entity.id
_entity.type
_entity.pdbx_description
1 polymer ?
#
loop_
_entity_poly.entity_id
_entity_poly.type
_entity_poly.pdbx_seq_one_letter_code
_entity_poly.pdbx_strand_id
1 'polypeptide(L)'
;MANYEAQEITCDGLDNDCDDAIDEDAVNTYYRDADDDGYGDAEIPVEGCTPPAGYVADDADGDSFGDPDTTVSACTQPAGYVVDATDCDDASDAKFPGNPEICDGLDNDCNTIVDDDNALNTYYRDADGDHYGDSSDTAQGCAAPPGYVANAGDCDDDDNTIFPGNPEICDGLDNDCEGTVDVNPVSGGTTYYRDFDGDSYGDASTSMVACSLPAGYVIDNTDCNDLSPLSHPGAMELCDLADNDCDTVVDAGTCGTNKQCEDDGDTVDAYCTCITGTIEDPGTGECVFGRVAIAGDLLITEIMIQPTAVTAAMGQYFEILNRAPVKVAINNIHIVVDGVTFTPPASPLILLNPGTRLLVTREANPADNGGLTPDLVLASMPLLTTTASEIELYLPGTPDVLLDAVAWDATWRHGIGRSMTLSPGVVAAADPMTLNDNFLSWCRAKSLYNATDRGTPDIANDTCTVDSCQLLAPTVQHISIGDTTAQLNAQFYAAGITDAAGQGANLAVGLGYGPRATPPSLSSWTWKTAAYAGDSTIYDLYRETLTPAAAGSYHFTFRVTMDGGYSYRYCDKLGNDVYDTLQAGGLLVDTACVPDTVLGTECSDCIDNDADGYVDGWDPECLRADDDMENEFESGNPADNNAENLLDCFYDGDSGSGNDTCETHACCLLDENCNTLETIFGLANNTLDKKFWGEWELKCDELEPQTCIDNCLPSTPPGCDCFGCCTICVGFECHDILLSTKNNFPNCSQENYNDPTKCPTCTLHPQCSRPCDPDLCELCPGMTELDLPAHCTEVSCPDDLQVCTTSADCPNLSSTAYSCQFGCCVAIYD
;
A
#
# COMPACT_ATOMS: atom_id res chain seq x y z
N MET A 1 -0.01 -48.24 72.60
CA MET A 1 0.29 -46.96 71.92
C MET A 1 -0.68 -46.95 70.76
N ALA A 2 -1.56 -45.97 70.71
CA ALA A 2 -2.56 -45.88 69.65
C ALA A 2 -1.81 -45.60 68.34
N ASN A 3 -1.94 -46.49 67.37
CA ASN A 3 -1.46 -46.26 66.01
C ASN A 3 -2.39 -45.20 65.43
N TYR A 4 -1.81 -44.08 64.99
CA TYR A 4 -2.49 -43.16 64.08
C TYR A 4 -2.48 -43.87 62.72
N GLU A 5 -3.66 -44.26 62.23
CA GLU A 5 -3.87 -44.50 60.80
C GLU A 5 -3.66 -43.16 60.09
N ALA A 6 -2.87 -43.19 59.01
CA ALA A 6 -2.83 -42.06 58.09
C ALA A 6 -4.21 -41.97 57.42
N GLN A 7 -4.67 -40.76 57.17
CA GLN A 7 -5.93 -40.53 56.51
C GLN A 7 -5.68 -40.65 55.00
N GLU A 8 -6.55 -41.36 54.27
CA GLU A 8 -6.53 -41.44 52.81
C GLU A 8 -6.38 -40.04 52.16
N ILE A 9 -5.51 -39.92 51.15
CA ILE A 9 -5.28 -38.69 50.37
C ILE A 9 -6.06 -38.82 49.08
N THR A 10 -6.93 -37.84 48.82
CA THR A 10 -7.86 -37.89 47.68
C THR A 10 -7.19 -38.10 46.33
N CYS A 11 -7.51 -39.22 45.69
CA CYS A 11 -7.28 -39.52 44.27
C CYS A 11 -5.79 -39.59 43.87
N ASP A 12 -4.92 -40.06 44.75
CA ASP A 12 -3.49 -40.23 44.46
C ASP A 12 -3.13 -41.63 43.91
N GLY A 13 -4.12 -42.54 43.87
CA GLY A 13 -3.97 -43.90 43.36
C GLY A 13 -3.13 -44.81 44.24
N LEU A 14 -2.88 -44.43 45.49
CA LEU A 14 -2.11 -45.19 46.47
C LEU A 14 -2.99 -45.52 47.68
N ASP A 15 -3.01 -46.78 48.08
CA ASP A 15 -3.55 -47.23 49.37
C ASP A 15 -2.70 -46.63 50.53
N ASN A 16 -3.13 -45.47 51.05
CA ASN A 16 -2.34 -44.66 51.99
C ASN A 16 -2.49 -45.14 53.44
N ASP A 17 -3.62 -45.77 53.77
CA ASP A 17 -3.92 -46.33 55.08
C ASP A 17 -3.63 -47.84 55.19
N CYS A 18 -3.28 -48.47 54.05
CA CYS A 18 -2.83 -49.85 53.88
C CYS A 18 -3.90 -50.90 54.21
N ASP A 19 -5.16 -50.64 53.88
CA ASP A 19 -6.28 -51.56 54.10
C ASP A 19 -6.59 -52.50 52.91
N ASP A 20 -5.77 -52.43 51.85
CA ASP A 20 -5.89 -53.10 50.55
C ASP A 20 -7.04 -52.56 49.66
N ALA A 21 -7.67 -51.44 50.02
CA ALA A 21 -8.49 -50.61 49.14
C ALA A 21 -7.73 -49.31 48.77
N ILE A 22 -8.13 -48.68 47.67
CA ILE A 22 -7.48 -47.48 47.15
C ILE A 22 -8.55 -46.39 47.15
N ASP A 23 -8.29 -45.27 47.81
CA ASP A 23 -9.09 -44.04 47.82
C ASP A 23 -10.54 -44.19 48.37
N GLU A 24 -10.87 -45.25 49.10
CA GLU A 24 -12.26 -45.63 49.45
C GLU A 24 -13.00 -44.69 50.41
N ASP A 25 -12.26 -43.91 51.20
CA ASP A 25 -12.80 -42.91 52.14
C ASP A 25 -12.42 -41.46 51.73
N ALA A 26 -11.79 -41.27 50.55
CA ALA A 26 -11.30 -39.98 50.05
C ALA A 26 -11.56 -39.78 48.54
N VAL A 27 -12.80 -39.99 48.11
CA VAL A 27 -13.26 -39.79 46.72
C VAL A 27 -13.91 -38.41 46.52
N ASN A 28 -13.91 -37.92 45.28
CA ASN A 28 -14.68 -36.75 44.88
C ASN A 28 -16.15 -37.14 44.68
N THR A 29 -17.07 -36.27 45.11
CA THR A 29 -18.51 -36.44 44.87
C THR A 29 -18.89 -35.85 43.52
N TYR A 30 -19.27 -36.73 42.59
CA TYR A 30 -19.85 -36.41 41.29
C TYR A 30 -21.35 -36.68 41.27
N TYR A 31 -22.02 -36.38 40.16
CA TYR A 31 -23.44 -36.59 39.97
C TYR A 31 -23.70 -37.33 38.67
N ARG A 32 -24.54 -38.37 38.71
CA ARG A 32 -24.82 -39.21 37.55
C ARG A 32 -25.77 -38.51 36.60
N ASP A 33 -25.34 -38.39 35.36
CA ASP A 33 -26.22 -38.11 34.22
C ASP A 33 -27.15 -39.32 33.99
N ALA A 34 -28.45 -39.12 34.21
CA ALA A 34 -29.46 -40.18 34.16
C ALA A 34 -30.29 -40.14 32.87
N ASP A 35 -30.20 -39.03 32.14
CA ASP A 35 -30.89 -38.71 30.90
C ASP A 35 -29.96 -38.69 29.68
N ASP A 36 -28.67 -38.95 29.87
CA ASP A 36 -27.61 -38.94 28.85
C ASP A 36 -27.54 -37.57 28.13
N ASP A 37 -27.79 -36.48 28.87
CA ASP A 37 -27.77 -35.10 28.35
C ASP A 37 -26.40 -34.41 28.48
N GLY A 38 -25.43 -35.12 29.06
CA GLY A 38 -24.09 -34.61 29.33
C GLY A 38 -23.99 -33.80 30.62
N TYR A 39 -24.94 -33.89 31.57
CA TYR A 39 -24.87 -33.16 32.85
C TYR A 39 -25.32 -34.02 34.05
N GLY A 40 -24.67 -33.83 35.21
CA GLY A 40 -24.95 -34.62 36.41
C GLY A 40 -26.17 -34.16 37.22
N ASP A 41 -27.09 -35.06 37.57
CA ASP A 41 -28.24 -34.77 38.45
C ASP A 41 -27.81 -34.67 39.92
N ALA A 42 -27.96 -33.48 40.53
CA ALA A 42 -27.66 -33.22 41.94
C ALA A 42 -28.42 -34.14 42.92
N GLU A 43 -29.51 -34.78 42.50
CA GLU A 43 -30.25 -35.77 43.30
C GLU A 43 -29.65 -37.19 43.24
N ILE A 44 -28.66 -37.45 42.36
CA ILE A 44 -28.04 -38.77 42.14
C ILE A 44 -26.50 -38.70 42.24
N PRO A 45 -25.93 -38.65 43.46
CA PRO A 45 -24.48 -38.57 43.64
C PRO A 45 -23.76 -39.90 43.34
N VAL A 46 -22.55 -39.79 42.77
CA VAL A 46 -21.60 -40.88 42.50
C VAL A 46 -20.23 -40.46 43.01
N GLU A 47 -19.62 -41.25 43.87
CA GLU A 47 -18.28 -40.97 44.39
C GLU A 47 -17.21 -41.65 43.50
N GLY A 48 -16.14 -40.95 43.14
CA GLY A 48 -15.05 -41.51 42.33
C GLY A 48 -13.81 -40.60 42.27
N CYS A 49 -12.83 -40.96 41.42
CA CYS A 49 -11.59 -40.19 41.22
C CYS A 49 -11.45 -39.56 39.82
N THR A 50 -12.35 -39.90 38.91
CA THR A 50 -12.39 -39.39 37.54
C THR A 50 -13.77 -38.78 37.30
N PRO A 51 -13.87 -37.53 36.79
CA PRO A 51 -15.16 -36.92 36.50
C PRO A 51 -15.95 -37.79 35.49
N PRO A 52 -17.21 -38.14 35.80
CA PRO A 52 -18.15 -38.66 34.81
C PRO A 52 -18.45 -37.59 33.76
N ALA A 53 -18.96 -37.99 32.60
CA ALA A 53 -19.38 -37.07 31.54
C ALA A 53 -20.26 -35.93 32.12
N GLY A 54 -19.89 -34.67 31.82
CA GLY A 54 -20.67 -33.47 32.18
C GLY A 54 -20.05 -32.44 33.11
N TYR A 55 -18.72 -32.44 33.23
CA TYR A 55 -17.95 -31.34 33.82
C TYR A 55 -17.30 -30.53 32.70
N VAL A 56 -17.16 -29.22 32.91
CA VAL A 56 -16.51 -28.31 31.96
C VAL A 56 -15.32 -27.61 32.62
N ALA A 57 -14.20 -27.50 31.91
CA ALA A 57 -12.96 -26.82 32.28
C ALA A 57 -12.99 -25.35 31.83
N ASP A 58 -12.34 -24.44 32.56
CA ASP A 58 -12.13 -23.04 32.17
C ASP A 58 -11.37 -23.05 30.83
N ASP A 59 -11.85 -22.32 29.84
CA ASP A 59 -11.25 -22.14 28.51
C ASP A 59 -10.94 -20.65 28.39
N ALA A 60 -9.79 -20.27 28.92
CA ALA A 60 -9.45 -18.87 29.16
C ALA A 60 -8.86 -18.17 27.93
N ASP A 61 -8.28 -18.93 27.00
CA ASP A 61 -7.76 -18.43 25.72
C ASP A 61 -8.71 -18.66 24.54
N GLY A 62 -9.70 -19.55 24.67
CA GLY A 62 -10.79 -19.74 23.71
C GLY A 62 -10.51 -20.79 22.64
N ASP A 63 -9.57 -21.72 22.84
CA ASP A 63 -9.21 -22.74 21.83
C ASP A 63 -10.08 -24.01 21.87
N SER A 64 -11.11 -24.02 22.73
CA SER A 64 -12.03 -25.12 22.94
C SER A 64 -11.48 -26.31 23.74
N PHE A 65 -10.25 -26.23 24.23
CA PHE A 65 -9.67 -27.08 25.26
C PHE A 65 -9.56 -26.24 26.54
N GLY A 66 -9.74 -26.88 27.68
CA GLY A 66 -9.78 -26.17 28.95
C GLY A 66 -8.85 -26.76 29.98
N ASP A 67 -8.50 -25.94 30.97
CA ASP A 67 -7.56 -26.31 32.03
C ASP A 67 -8.07 -27.51 32.85
N PRO A 68 -7.40 -28.68 32.82
CA PRO A 68 -7.73 -29.82 33.66
C PRO A 68 -7.75 -29.51 35.16
N ASP A 69 -6.98 -28.50 35.61
CA ASP A 69 -6.89 -28.09 37.00
C ASP A 69 -8.01 -27.11 37.43
N THR A 70 -8.75 -26.54 36.47
CA THR A 70 -9.80 -25.53 36.72
C THR A 70 -11.14 -25.94 36.11
N THR A 71 -11.89 -26.82 36.80
CA THR A 71 -13.21 -27.29 36.35
C THR A 71 -14.38 -26.76 37.18
N VAL A 72 -15.54 -26.60 36.54
CA VAL A 72 -16.82 -26.24 37.19
C VAL A 72 -17.94 -27.21 36.77
N SER A 73 -18.89 -27.42 37.69
CA SER A 73 -20.12 -28.16 37.42
C SER A 73 -21.26 -27.18 37.16
N ALA A 74 -21.88 -27.27 36.00
CA ALA A 74 -22.99 -26.42 35.58
C ALA A 74 -24.03 -27.23 34.80
N CYS A 75 -25.29 -26.79 34.77
CA CYS A 75 -26.37 -27.47 34.04
C CYS A 75 -26.39 -27.17 32.52
N THR A 76 -25.56 -26.22 32.10
CA THR A 76 -25.29 -25.81 30.72
C THR A 76 -23.86 -25.29 30.72
N GLN A 77 -23.08 -25.55 29.67
CA GLN A 77 -21.73 -24.99 29.49
C GLN A 77 -21.76 -23.46 29.72
N PRO A 78 -21.13 -22.96 30.80
CA PRO A 78 -21.01 -21.53 31.03
C PRO A 78 -20.10 -20.91 29.96
N ALA A 79 -20.31 -19.65 29.64
CA ALA A 79 -19.40 -18.93 28.74
C ALA A 79 -17.97 -18.92 29.33
N GLY A 80 -16.98 -19.28 28.51
CA GLY A 80 -15.57 -19.41 28.90
C GLY A 80 -15.20 -20.74 29.55
N TYR A 81 -16.00 -21.80 29.34
CA TYR A 81 -15.69 -23.16 29.82
C TYR A 81 -15.99 -24.18 28.71
N VAL A 82 -15.27 -25.31 28.65
CA VAL A 82 -15.39 -26.37 27.63
C VAL A 82 -15.39 -27.77 28.23
N VAL A 83 -15.95 -28.74 27.52
CA VAL A 83 -16.04 -30.14 28.03
C VAL A 83 -14.67 -30.83 27.98
N ASP A 84 -13.83 -30.46 27.02
CA ASP A 84 -12.52 -31.08 26.83
C ASP A 84 -11.49 -30.45 27.76
N ALA A 85 -11.13 -31.16 28.83
CA ALA A 85 -10.24 -30.67 29.87
C ALA A 85 -8.78 -31.14 29.62
N THR A 86 -8.29 -31.04 28.39
CA THR A 86 -6.98 -31.62 28.00
C THR A 86 -5.93 -30.59 27.61
N ASP A 87 -6.22 -29.31 27.78
CA ASP A 87 -5.29 -28.21 27.51
C ASP A 87 -4.03 -28.30 28.39
N CYS A 88 -2.87 -28.06 27.79
CA CYS A 88 -1.59 -28.00 28.49
C CYS A 88 -1.09 -26.58 28.81
N ASP A 89 -1.70 -25.52 28.24
CA ASP A 89 -1.43 -24.11 28.54
C ASP A 89 -2.64 -23.21 28.22
N ASP A 90 -3.63 -23.19 29.12
CA ASP A 90 -4.90 -22.41 29.13
C ASP A 90 -4.73 -20.87 29.21
N ALA A 91 -3.64 -20.37 28.65
CA ALA A 91 -3.41 -18.95 28.41
C ALA A 91 -2.90 -18.70 26.98
N SER A 92 -2.87 -19.73 26.15
CA SER A 92 -2.28 -19.81 24.82
C SER A 92 -3.10 -20.74 23.95
N ASP A 93 -3.99 -20.15 23.16
CA ASP A 93 -4.84 -20.81 22.14
C ASP A 93 -4.08 -21.60 21.06
N ALA A 94 -2.74 -21.52 21.07
CA ALA A 94 -1.83 -22.26 20.21
C ALA A 94 -1.19 -23.48 20.89
N LYS A 95 -1.68 -23.96 22.05
CA LYS A 95 -1.07 -25.05 22.80
C LYS A 95 -2.07 -26.04 23.41
N PHE A 96 -2.67 -26.83 22.53
CA PHE A 96 -3.67 -27.82 22.90
C PHE A 96 -3.43 -29.16 22.20
N PRO A 97 -4.01 -30.26 22.70
CA PRO A 97 -3.82 -31.58 22.12
C PRO A 97 -4.17 -31.67 20.63
N GLY A 98 -3.17 -32.01 19.81
CA GLY A 98 -3.35 -32.18 18.37
C GLY A 98 -3.25 -30.90 17.53
N ASN A 99 -2.92 -29.75 18.13
CA ASN A 99 -2.56 -28.55 17.40
C ASN A 99 -1.30 -28.79 16.55
N PRO A 100 -1.22 -28.42 15.25
CA PRO A 100 -0.01 -28.66 14.48
C PRO A 100 1.25 -28.00 15.07
N GLU A 101 2.31 -28.80 15.19
CA GLU A 101 3.62 -28.33 15.60
C GLU A 101 4.21 -27.34 14.58
N ILE A 102 4.44 -26.11 15.02
CA ILE A 102 5.20 -25.10 14.28
C ILE A 102 6.62 -25.03 14.87
N CYS A 103 7.62 -24.64 14.07
CA CYS A 103 9.02 -24.64 14.51
C CYS A 103 9.36 -23.48 15.48
N ASP A 104 8.63 -23.37 16.59
CA ASP A 104 8.76 -22.31 17.59
C ASP A 104 9.43 -22.79 18.89
N GLY A 105 9.71 -24.10 19.00
CA GLY A 105 10.35 -24.72 20.16
C GLY A 105 9.43 -24.91 21.37
N LEU A 106 8.12 -24.79 21.17
CA LEU A 106 7.06 -25.13 22.11
C LEU A 106 6.46 -26.48 21.72
N ASP A 107 5.70 -27.06 22.64
CA ASP A 107 4.95 -28.31 22.43
C ASP A 107 3.52 -27.85 22.19
N ASN A 108 3.23 -27.46 20.95
CA ASN A 108 1.95 -26.91 20.55
C ASN A 108 0.86 -27.96 20.60
N ASP A 109 1.18 -29.22 20.32
CA ASP A 109 0.21 -30.32 20.22
C ASP A 109 0.04 -31.11 21.53
N CYS A 110 0.68 -30.65 22.60
CA CYS A 110 0.70 -31.26 23.93
C CYS A 110 1.09 -32.76 23.95
N ASN A 111 1.80 -33.27 22.94
CA ASN A 111 2.21 -34.68 22.85
C ASN A 111 3.51 -34.96 23.60
N THR A 112 4.14 -33.93 24.18
CA THR A 112 5.43 -33.91 24.90
C THR A 112 6.68 -33.92 24.01
N ILE A 113 6.52 -33.77 22.70
CA ILE A 113 7.55 -33.81 21.67
C ILE A 113 7.45 -32.53 20.83
N VAL A 114 8.18 -31.52 21.29
CA VAL A 114 8.43 -30.27 20.58
C VAL A 114 8.86 -30.48 19.11
N ASP A 115 8.17 -29.79 18.20
CA ASP A 115 8.42 -29.62 16.75
C ASP A 115 8.36 -30.91 15.89
N ASP A 116 7.44 -31.86 16.14
CA ASP A 116 7.46 -33.19 15.49
C ASP A 116 6.49 -33.45 14.31
N ASP A 117 5.56 -32.55 14.00
CA ASP A 117 4.54 -32.69 12.93
C ASP A 117 4.60 -31.59 11.83
N ASN A 118 5.76 -31.49 11.15
CA ASN A 118 6.03 -30.96 9.80
C ASN A 118 5.11 -29.90 9.12
N ALA A 119 5.40 -28.62 9.36
CA ALA A 119 5.59 -27.63 8.28
C ALA A 119 7.10 -27.47 8.01
N LEU A 120 7.69 -28.36 7.20
CA LEU A 120 9.14 -28.33 6.96
C LEU A 120 9.53 -27.15 6.06
N ASN A 121 10.40 -26.29 6.58
CA ASN A 121 11.04 -25.22 5.81
C ASN A 121 11.94 -25.82 4.72
N THR A 122 11.96 -25.17 3.55
CA THR A 122 12.94 -25.47 2.50
C THR A 122 14.20 -24.66 2.76
N TYR A 123 15.33 -25.35 2.81
CA TYR A 123 16.66 -24.77 2.93
C TYR A 123 17.48 -25.07 1.68
N TYR A 124 18.43 -24.20 1.38
CA TYR A 124 19.32 -24.17 0.22
C TYR A 124 20.74 -24.42 0.70
N ARG A 125 21.51 -25.22 -0.04
CA ARG A 125 22.88 -25.56 0.35
C ARG A 125 23.72 -24.29 0.35
N ASP A 126 24.39 -24.03 1.46
CA ASP A 126 25.33 -22.93 1.66
C ASP A 126 26.73 -23.56 1.70
N ALA A 127 27.41 -23.58 0.56
CA ALA A 127 28.66 -24.32 0.42
C ALA A 127 29.89 -23.56 0.92
N ASP A 128 29.85 -22.24 1.00
CA ASP A 128 30.97 -21.39 1.42
C ASP A 128 30.80 -20.77 2.82
N GLY A 129 29.58 -20.82 3.38
CA GLY A 129 29.23 -20.45 4.75
C GLY A 129 28.80 -18.99 4.95
N ASP A 130 28.29 -18.29 3.94
CA ASP A 130 27.81 -16.90 4.06
C ASP A 130 26.33 -16.73 4.46
N HIS A 131 25.59 -17.83 4.56
CA HIS A 131 24.16 -17.91 4.88
C HIS A 131 23.19 -17.56 3.75
N TYR A 132 23.70 -17.49 2.53
CA TYR A 132 22.94 -17.59 1.30
C TYR A 132 23.24 -18.97 0.71
N GLY A 133 22.29 -19.53 -0.04
CA GLY A 133 22.46 -20.86 -0.60
C GLY A 133 22.01 -20.95 -2.03
N ASP A 134 22.54 -21.95 -2.73
CA ASP A 134 22.22 -22.25 -4.12
C ASP A 134 20.76 -22.70 -4.27
N SER A 135 19.96 -21.89 -4.98
CA SER A 135 18.58 -22.19 -5.35
C SER A 135 18.38 -23.55 -6.04
N SER A 136 19.45 -24.16 -6.58
CA SER A 136 19.43 -25.44 -7.28
C SER A 136 19.75 -26.67 -6.40
N ASP A 137 20.17 -26.48 -5.15
CA ASP A 137 20.47 -27.56 -4.19
C ASP A 137 19.69 -27.35 -2.88
N THR A 138 18.61 -28.14 -2.68
CA THR A 138 17.66 -27.93 -1.58
C THR A 138 17.53 -29.14 -0.64
N ALA A 139 17.13 -28.86 0.60
CA ALA A 139 16.76 -29.82 1.64
C ALA A 139 15.59 -29.31 2.48
N GLN A 140 14.86 -30.18 3.17
CA GLN A 140 13.71 -29.81 4.02
C GLN A 140 13.99 -30.13 5.50
N GLY A 141 13.54 -29.28 6.43
CA GLY A 141 13.77 -29.44 7.88
C GLY A 141 12.95 -28.46 8.73
N CYS A 142 12.83 -28.71 10.05
CA CYS A 142 12.35 -27.70 11.02
C CYS A 142 13.44 -26.66 11.32
N ALA A 143 14.69 -27.11 11.28
CA ALA A 143 15.89 -26.28 11.32
C ALA A 143 16.75 -26.59 10.11
N ALA A 144 17.58 -25.62 9.72
CA ALA A 144 18.45 -25.74 8.57
C ALA A 144 19.40 -26.96 8.74
N PRO A 145 19.37 -27.94 7.83
CA PRO A 145 20.31 -29.05 7.87
C PRO A 145 21.77 -28.53 7.87
N PRO A 146 22.74 -29.27 8.44
CA PRO A 146 24.12 -28.81 8.43
C PRO A 146 24.63 -28.51 7.01
N GLY A 147 25.00 -27.26 6.76
CA GLY A 147 25.43 -26.77 5.43
C GLY A 147 24.29 -26.32 4.52
N TYR A 148 23.11 -26.01 5.06
CA TYR A 148 21.98 -25.43 4.37
C TYR A 148 21.47 -24.20 5.14
N VAL A 149 20.80 -23.26 4.44
CA VAL A 149 20.22 -22.01 4.95
C VAL A 149 18.91 -21.67 4.25
N ALA A 150 18.07 -20.82 4.83
CA ALA A 150 16.71 -20.58 4.28
C ALA A 150 16.71 -19.66 3.05
N ASN A 151 17.82 -18.97 2.79
CA ASN A 151 17.91 -17.97 1.73
C ASN A 151 18.48 -18.57 0.44
N ALA A 152 17.76 -18.43 -0.68
CA ALA A 152 18.12 -18.99 -1.99
C ALA A 152 18.95 -18.04 -2.87
N GLY A 153 19.38 -16.91 -2.33
CA GLY A 153 19.84 -15.76 -3.11
C GLY A 153 21.28 -15.78 -3.58
N ASP A 154 22.06 -16.81 -3.28
CA ASP A 154 23.50 -16.80 -3.51
C ASP A 154 23.85 -16.68 -5.01
N CYS A 155 24.72 -15.73 -5.35
CA CYS A 155 25.18 -15.53 -6.71
C CYS A 155 26.54 -16.20 -7.01
N ASP A 156 27.30 -16.63 -5.99
CA ASP A 156 28.51 -17.45 -6.11
C ASP A 156 28.73 -18.35 -4.87
N ASP A 157 28.02 -19.48 -4.82
CA ASP A 157 28.05 -20.51 -3.74
C ASP A 157 29.44 -21.13 -3.44
N ASP A 158 30.50 -20.71 -4.11
CA ASP A 158 31.89 -21.10 -3.84
C ASP A 158 32.70 -19.99 -3.11
N ASP A 159 32.17 -18.77 -2.92
CA ASP A 159 32.85 -17.61 -2.33
C ASP A 159 31.97 -16.80 -1.36
N ASN A 160 32.19 -17.01 -0.06
CA ASN A 160 31.43 -16.39 1.05
C ASN A 160 31.59 -14.87 1.21
N THR A 161 32.18 -14.21 0.22
CA THR A 161 32.27 -12.76 0.09
C THR A 161 31.40 -12.23 -1.06
N ILE A 162 30.56 -13.06 -1.69
CA ILE A 162 29.77 -12.70 -2.86
C ILE A 162 28.32 -13.19 -2.68
N PHE A 163 27.47 -12.35 -2.10
CA PHE A 163 26.07 -12.68 -1.84
C PHE A 163 25.18 -11.43 -1.76
N PRO A 164 23.85 -11.55 -1.98
CA PRO A 164 22.97 -10.39 -2.00
C PRO A 164 23.03 -9.51 -0.75
N GLY A 165 23.39 -8.25 -0.96
CA GLY A 165 23.50 -7.25 0.11
C GLY A 165 24.75 -7.39 0.98
N ASN A 166 25.70 -8.27 0.62
CA ASN A 166 27.03 -8.22 1.21
C ASN A 166 27.65 -6.86 0.91
N PRO A 167 28.29 -6.19 1.88
CA PRO A 167 28.90 -4.90 1.57
C PRO A 167 30.05 -4.99 0.55
N GLU A 168 29.98 -4.16 -0.48
CA GLU A 168 31.02 -4.02 -1.50
C GLU A 168 32.41 -3.75 -0.89
N ILE A 169 33.44 -4.37 -1.46
CA ILE A 169 34.84 -4.19 -1.10
C ILE A 169 35.60 -3.86 -2.38
N CYS A 170 36.55 -2.93 -2.32
CA CYS A 170 37.36 -2.55 -3.48
C CYS A 170 38.34 -3.64 -3.97
N ASP A 171 37.83 -4.75 -4.49
CA ASP A 171 38.60 -5.90 -4.96
C ASP A 171 38.33 -6.26 -6.43
N GLY A 172 37.40 -5.55 -7.08
CA GLY A 172 37.03 -5.73 -8.48
C GLY A 172 36.02 -6.85 -8.72
N LEU A 173 35.34 -7.31 -7.67
CA LEU A 173 34.22 -8.25 -7.70
C LEU A 173 32.91 -7.50 -7.39
N ASP A 174 31.79 -8.12 -7.74
CA ASP A 174 30.44 -7.67 -7.37
C ASP A 174 30.07 -8.51 -6.15
N ASN A 175 30.40 -8.00 -4.96
CA ASN A 175 30.21 -8.71 -3.69
C ASN A 175 28.74 -8.77 -3.30
N ASP A 176 27.92 -7.81 -3.72
CA ASP A 176 26.54 -7.65 -3.29
C ASP A 176 25.49 -8.17 -4.30
N CYS A 177 25.96 -8.67 -5.44
CA CYS A 177 25.18 -9.26 -6.53
C CYS A 177 24.19 -8.28 -7.19
N GLU A 178 24.38 -6.96 -7.09
CA GLU A 178 23.48 -5.96 -7.68
C GLU A 178 23.76 -5.67 -9.18
N GLY A 179 24.78 -6.33 -9.73
CA GLY A 179 25.19 -6.19 -11.14
C GLY A 179 26.14 -5.04 -11.38
N THR A 180 26.67 -4.42 -10.32
CA THR A 180 27.68 -3.35 -10.39
C THR A 180 28.87 -3.70 -9.51
N VAL A 181 30.08 -3.52 -10.04
CA VAL A 181 31.33 -3.85 -9.35
C VAL A 181 31.85 -2.64 -8.58
N ASP A 182 32.22 -2.82 -7.30
CA ASP A 182 32.90 -1.86 -6.43
C ASP A 182 32.11 -0.54 -6.18
N VAL A 183 30.77 -0.59 -6.12
CA VAL A 183 29.91 0.59 -5.91
C VAL A 183 29.51 0.70 -4.44
N ASN A 184 29.68 1.88 -3.82
CA ASN A 184 29.44 2.08 -2.38
C ASN A 184 30.21 1.13 -1.42
N PRO A 185 31.52 0.92 -1.62
CA PRO A 185 32.29 -0.04 -0.84
C PRO A 185 32.38 0.35 0.63
N VAL A 186 32.27 -0.60 1.55
CA VAL A 186 32.45 -0.36 2.99
C VAL A 186 33.88 -0.60 3.48
N SER A 187 34.68 -1.32 2.68
CA SER A 187 36.04 -1.71 3.03
C SER A 187 36.94 -1.75 1.80
N GLY A 188 38.26 -1.66 2.00
CA GLY A 188 39.25 -1.58 0.92
C GLY A 188 39.29 -0.23 0.18
N GLY A 189 38.26 0.61 0.32
CA GLY A 189 38.21 1.97 -0.22
C GLY A 189 38.95 3.01 0.63
N THR A 190 39.13 4.19 0.04
CA THR A 190 39.57 5.38 0.76
C THR A 190 38.33 6.14 1.24
N THR A 191 38.32 6.61 2.48
CA THR A 191 37.30 7.56 2.94
C THR A 191 37.57 8.90 2.27
N TYR A 192 36.59 9.37 1.51
CA TYR A 192 36.57 10.69 0.94
C TYR A 192 35.50 11.53 1.63
N TYR A 193 35.77 12.81 1.74
CA TYR A 193 34.94 13.82 2.39
C TYR A 193 34.38 14.71 1.31
N ARG A 194 33.10 15.03 1.39
CA ARG A 194 32.47 15.90 0.40
C ARG A 194 33.17 17.26 0.47
N ASP A 195 33.59 17.74 -0.69
CA ASP A 195 34.16 19.08 -0.89
C ASP A 195 33.09 19.86 -1.66
N PHE A 196 32.16 20.44 -0.92
CA PHE A 196 30.99 21.07 -1.51
C PHE A 196 31.31 22.45 -2.08
N ASP A 197 32.31 23.14 -1.56
CA ASP A 197 32.68 24.48 -1.99
C ASP A 197 33.88 24.59 -2.95
N GLY A 198 34.62 23.49 -3.11
CA GLY A 198 35.66 23.26 -4.10
C GLY A 198 37.06 23.72 -3.68
N ASP A 199 37.35 23.87 -2.38
CA ASP A 199 38.65 24.35 -1.88
C ASP A 199 39.70 23.26 -1.62
N SER A 200 39.34 22.00 -1.89
CA SER A 200 40.13 20.78 -1.69
C SER A 200 40.18 20.25 -0.26
N TYR A 201 39.42 20.82 0.67
CA TYR A 201 39.13 20.26 1.99
C TYR A 201 37.65 19.86 2.03
N GLY A 202 37.32 18.85 2.84
CA GLY A 202 35.96 18.32 2.88
C GLY A 202 35.43 18.19 4.29
N ASP A 203 34.10 18.15 4.39
CA ASP A 203 33.37 18.05 5.65
C ASP A 203 33.59 16.69 6.33
N ALA A 204 34.17 16.69 7.52
CA ALA A 204 34.31 15.48 8.35
C ALA A 204 32.96 14.81 8.69
N SER A 205 31.85 15.56 8.66
CA SER A 205 30.51 15.06 8.93
C SER A 205 29.83 14.43 7.71
N THR A 206 30.34 14.71 6.51
CA THR A 206 29.81 14.22 5.24
C THR A 206 30.90 13.45 4.49
N SER A 207 30.97 12.14 4.72
CA SER A 207 31.98 11.28 4.11
C SER A 207 31.37 10.05 3.44
N MET A 208 32.10 9.51 2.47
CA MET A 208 31.80 8.22 1.87
C MET A 208 33.09 7.42 1.66
N VAL A 209 32.99 6.11 1.60
CA VAL A 209 34.11 5.24 1.24
C VAL A 209 33.98 4.88 -0.24
N ALA A 210 35.07 5.01 -1.00
CA ALA A 210 35.08 4.68 -2.43
C ALA A 210 36.45 4.13 -2.89
N CYS A 211 36.48 3.37 -3.98
CA CYS A 211 37.71 2.79 -4.52
C CYS A 211 38.57 3.77 -5.31
N SER A 212 37.95 4.85 -5.80
CA SER A 212 38.61 5.94 -6.50
C SER A 212 37.94 7.25 -6.09
N LEU A 213 38.66 8.37 -6.22
CA LEU A 213 38.19 9.71 -5.84
C LEU A 213 36.87 10.04 -6.54
N PRO A 214 35.74 10.11 -5.81
CA PRO A 214 34.46 10.53 -6.38
C PRO A 214 34.52 12.00 -6.79
N ALA A 215 33.74 12.38 -7.80
CA ALA A 215 33.63 13.79 -8.19
C ALA A 215 32.98 14.60 -7.05
N GLY A 216 33.58 15.73 -6.67
CA GLY A 216 33.10 16.58 -5.56
C GLY A 216 33.45 16.05 -4.16
N TYR A 217 34.43 15.17 -4.05
CA TYR A 217 34.97 14.68 -2.79
C TYR A 217 36.50 14.79 -2.77
N VAL A 218 37.10 14.77 -1.58
CA VAL A 218 38.55 14.89 -1.32
C VAL A 218 38.98 14.00 -0.17
N ILE A 219 40.29 13.82 0.04
CA ILE A 219 40.82 12.98 1.15
C ILE A 219 40.93 13.77 2.45
N ASP A 220 41.13 15.09 2.35
CA ASP A 220 41.37 15.93 3.51
C ASP A 220 40.05 16.33 4.16
N ASN A 221 39.89 16.08 5.46
CA ASN A 221 38.62 16.22 6.17
C ASN A 221 38.59 17.39 7.15
N THR A 222 39.55 18.30 7.01
CA THR A 222 39.82 19.30 8.02
C THR A 222 39.06 20.61 7.80
N ASP A 223 38.07 20.60 6.92
CA ASP A 223 37.21 21.75 6.64
C ASP A 223 36.32 22.07 7.86
N CYS A 224 36.33 23.33 8.30
CA CYS A 224 35.48 23.80 9.39
C CYS A 224 34.16 24.41 8.92
N ASN A 225 34.01 24.68 7.62
CA ASN A 225 32.77 25.14 6.99
C ASN A 225 32.78 24.84 5.47
N ASP A 226 32.31 23.64 5.12
CA ASP A 226 32.17 23.08 3.75
C ASP A 226 31.18 23.83 2.83
N LEU A 227 30.65 24.98 3.28
CA LEU A 227 29.88 25.89 2.44
C LEU A 227 30.70 27.13 2.04
N SER A 228 31.96 27.19 2.41
CA SER A 228 32.82 28.37 2.30
C SER A 228 34.25 27.97 1.94
N PRO A 229 34.68 28.19 0.68
CA PRO A 229 36.00 27.79 0.19
C PRO A 229 37.14 28.67 0.75
N LEU A 230 36.85 29.42 1.80
CA LEU A 230 37.72 30.32 2.56
C LEU A 230 37.87 29.86 4.01
N SER A 231 37.27 28.73 4.36
CA SER A 231 37.16 28.24 5.73
C SER A 231 37.81 26.88 5.87
N HIS A 232 39.11 26.84 5.64
CA HIS A 232 39.90 25.61 5.62
C HIS A 232 41.26 25.82 6.31
N PRO A 233 41.97 24.75 6.72
CA PRO A 233 43.24 24.92 7.41
C PRO A 233 44.27 25.70 6.61
N GLY A 234 44.89 26.67 7.29
CA GLY A 234 45.89 27.55 6.70
C GLY A 234 45.32 28.58 5.71
N ALA A 235 44.00 28.75 5.66
CA ALA A 235 43.40 29.96 5.11
C ALA A 235 43.89 31.19 5.88
N MET A 236 43.55 32.37 5.38
CA MET A 236 43.84 33.61 6.08
C MET A 236 42.60 34.01 6.88
N GLU A 237 42.80 34.37 8.15
CA GLU A 237 41.74 34.93 8.99
C GLU A 237 41.11 36.18 8.39
N LEU A 238 39.79 36.13 8.23
CA LEU A 238 38.96 37.21 7.72
C LEU A 238 38.28 37.89 8.91
N CYS A 239 37.93 39.18 8.77
CA CYS A 239 37.33 39.93 9.87
C CYS A 239 35.80 39.82 9.84
N ASP A 240 35.27 38.60 9.85
CA ASP A 240 33.87 38.25 9.63
C ASP A 240 33.23 37.47 10.78
N LEU A 241 33.93 37.36 11.91
CA LEU A 241 33.53 36.58 13.06
C LEU A 241 33.45 35.07 12.78
N ALA A 242 33.98 34.60 11.64
CA ALA A 242 34.20 33.20 11.35
C ALA A 242 35.65 32.82 11.69
N ASP A 243 35.86 31.54 11.90
CA ASP A 243 37.18 30.93 12.01
C ASP A 243 37.50 30.40 10.61
N ASN A 244 38.34 31.11 9.87
CA ASN A 244 38.59 30.84 8.46
C ASN A 244 39.75 29.85 8.30
N ASP A 245 40.76 29.92 9.15
CA ASP A 245 41.91 29.03 9.07
C ASP A 245 41.75 27.76 9.92
N CYS A 246 40.56 27.56 10.51
CA CYS A 246 40.16 26.42 11.31
C CYS A 246 41.10 26.16 12.50
N ASP A 247 41.78 27.21 13.00
CA ASP A 247 42.70 27.12 14.13
C ASP A 247 42.01 27.31 15.49
N THR A 248 40.68 27.48 15.50
CA THR A 248 39.80 27.75 16.66
C THR A 248 39.87 29.19 17.19
N VAL A 249 40.65 30.07 16.57
CA VAL A 249 40.81 31.47 16.93
C VAL A 249 40.17 32.37 15.88
N VAL A 250 38.90 32.69 16.12
CA VAL A 250 38.14 33.66 15.34
C VAL A 250 38.87 35.02 15.27
N ASP A 251 39.04 35.52 14.05
CA ASP A 251 39.63 36.80 13.67
C ASP A 251 41.07 37.02 14.23
N ALA A 252 41.94 36.01 14.16
CA ALA A 252 43.29 36.11 14.73
C ALA A 252 44.24 37.05 13.93
N GLY A 253 44.82 38.04 14.61
CA GLY A 253 45.90 38.89 14.07
C GLY A 253 45.51 40.34 13.80
N THR A 254 46.24 41.01 12.91
CA THR A 254 45.81 42.32 12.38
C THR A 254 44.96 41.98 11.18
N CYS A 255 43.63 41.84 11.35
CA CYS A 255 42.72 41.65 10.23
C CYS A 255 43.13 42.62 9.12
N GLY A 256 43.63 42.08 8.02
CA GLY A 256 43.88 42.91 6.85
C GLY A 256 42.57 43.59 6.52
N THR A 257 42.62 44.84 6.04
CA THR A 257 41.65 45.24 5.01
C THR A 257 41.47 44.02 4.11
N ASN A 258 40.24 43.58 3.76
CA ASN A 258 39.96 42.37 2.94
C ASN A 258 40.62 42.37 1.53
N LYS A 259 41.72 43.12 1.36
CA LYS A 259 42.70 43.24 0.32
C LYS A 259 44.06 42.66 0.73
N GLN A 260 44.67 41.88 -0.16
CA GLN A 260 46.09 41.57 -0.19
C GLN A 260 46.83 42.67 -0.92
N CYS A 261 47.79 43.33 -0.27
CA CYS A 261 48.64 44.35 -0.88
C CYS A 261 50.05 43.79 -1.09
N GLU A 262 50.62 43.95 -2.30
CA GLU A 262 52.06 43.73 -2.48
C GLU A 262 52.84 44.87 -1.80
N ASP A 263 53.71 44.52 -0.84
CA ASP A 263 54.73 45.43 -0.30
C ASP A 263 56.09 45.07 -0.89
N ASP A 264 56.34 45.57 -2.11
CA ASP A 264 57.65 45.50 -2.76
C ASP A 264 58.64 46.57 -2.22
N GLY A 265 58.28 47.30 -1.16
CA GLY A 265 59.17 48.27 -0.52
C GLY A 265 59.49 49.52 -1.35
N ASP A 266 58.76 49.80 -2.44
CA ASP A 266 58.82 51.08 -3.15
C ASP A 266 57.65 51.99 -2.75
N THR A 267 57.95 53.25 -2.45
CA THR A 267 56.99 54.22 -1.86
C THR A 267 56.02 54.83 -2.87
N VAL A 268 55.76 54.15 -4.00
CA VAL A 268 54.89 54.65 -5.06
C VAL A 268 54.05 53.49 -5.63
N ASP A 269 52.79 53.43 -5.17
CA ASP A 269 51.69 52.55 -5.59
C ASP A 269 51.74 51.08 -5.09
N ALA A 270 51.24 50.87 -3.86
CA ALA A 270 50.85 49.52 -3.40
C ALA A 270 49.53 49.14 -4.08
N TYR A 271 49.56 48.21 -5.04
CA TYR A 271 48.36 47.62 -5.62
C TYR A 271 47.79 46.60 -4.62
N CYS A 272 46.57 46.85 -4.15
CA CYS A 272 45.87 46.00 -3.19
C CYS A 272 44.68 45.34 -3.89
N THR A 273 44.65 44.02 -3.99
CA THR A 273 43.54 43.24 -4.58
C THR A 273 42.74 42.55 -3.50
N CYS A 274 41.43 42.38 -3.66
CA CYS A 274 40.66 41.56 -2.73
C CYS A 274 41.21 40.15 -2.62
N ILE A 275 41.17 39.62 -1.41
CA ILE A 275 41.59 38.25 -1.09
C ILE A 275 40.59 37.27 -1.69
N THR A 276 41.00 36.02 -1.91
CA THR A 276 40.14 34.94 -2.42
C THR A 276 38.80 34.90 -1.67
N GLY A 277 37.69 34.68 -2.41
CA GLY A 277 36.32 34.62 -1.88
C GLY A 277 35.73 35.93 -1.33
N THR A 278 36.42 37.05 -1.58
CA THR A 278 35.84 38.39 -1.52
C THR A 278 35.92 39.09 -2.87
N ILE A 279 35.00 40.03 -3.11
CA ILE A 279 34.97 40.87 -4.32
C ILE A 279 35.03 42.33 -3.93
N GLU A 280 35.79 43.12 -4.68
CA GLU A 280 35.81 44.58 -4.52
C GLU A 280 34.48 45.14 -4.98
N ASP A 281 33.73 45.80 -4.09
CA ASP A 281 32.63 46.67 -4.50
C ASP A 281 33.25 47.87 -5.24
N PRO A 282 33.05 47.98 -6.57
CA PRO A 282 33.70 49.03 -7.36
C PRO A 282 33.15 50.43 -7.03
N GLY A 283 32.04 50.54 -6.29
CA GLY A 283 31.51 51.81 -5.81
C GLY A 283 32.20 52.32 -4.54
N THR A 284 32.58 51.42 -3.63
CA THR A 284 33.17 51.77 -2.33
C THR A 284 34.67 51.48 -2.24
N GLY A 285 35.17 50.56 -3.07
CA GLY A 285 36.52 50.00 -2.98
C GLY A 285 36.69 49.06 -1.80
N GLU A 286 35.62 48.67 -1.11
CA GLU A 286 35.66 47.71 0.00
C GLU A 286 35.53 46.28 -0.54
N CYS A 287 36.21 45.31 0.07
CA CYS A 287 36.08 43.90 -0.33
C CYS A 287 35.01 43.22 0.53
N VAL A 288 34.01 42.65 -0.12
CA VAL A 288 32.84 42.01 0.50
C VAL A 288 32.78 40.53 0.15
N PHE A 289 32.20 39.73 1.04
CA PHE A 289 32.08 38.28 0.87
C PHE A 289 31.27 37.87 -0.34
N GLY A 290 31.87 37.05 -1.19
CA GLY A 290 31.31 36.52 -2.41
C GLY A 290 32.38 36.26 -3.45
N ARG A 291 32.05 35.46 -4.46
CA ARG A 291 32.96 35.17 -5.57
C ARG A 291 32.34 35.50 -6.93
N VAL A 292 33.22 35.54 -7.91
CA VAL A 292 32.84 35.64 -9.32
C VAL A 292 32.23 34.29 -9.73
N ALA A 293 31.11 34.32 -10.47
CA ALA A 293 30.43 33.12 -10.91
C ALA A 293 31.34 32.23 -11.75
N ILE A 294 31.29 30.92 -11.52
CA ILE A 294 31.85 29.89 -12.40
C ILE A 294 30.74 29.08 -13.07
N ALA A 295 31.07 28.29 -14.09
CA ALA A 295 30.08 27.43 -14.76
C ALA A 295 29.42 26.49 -13.73
N GLY A 296 28.09 26.44 -13.70
CA GLY A 296 27.31 25.66 -12.72
C GLY A 296 26.78 26.46 -11.53
N ASP A 297 27.35 27.62 -11.23
CA ASP A 297 26.94 28.47 -10.10
C ASP A 297 25.56 29.10 -10.32
N LEU A 298 25.24 29.51 -11.56
CA LEU A 298 24.01 30.22 -11.90
C LEU A 298 23.17 29.36 -12.84
N LEU A 299 21.85 29.33 -12.62
CA LEU A 299 20.91 28.54 -13.43
C LEU A 299 19.64 29.34 -13.71
N ILE A 300 19.19 29.38 -14.96
CA ILE A 300 17.93 30.00 -15.36
C ILE A 300 16.79 29.03 -15.04
N THR A 301 15.85 29.46 -14.19
CA THR A 301 14.85 28.57 -13.58
C THR A 301 13.41 28.90 -13.93
N GLU A 302 13.11 30.15 -14.31
CA GLU A 302 11.76 30.59 -14.61
C GLU A 302 11.76 31.69 -15.67
N ILE A 303 10.81 31.65 -16.63
CA ILE A 303 10.72 32.62 -17.73
C ILE A 303 9.25 32.98 -18.01
N MET A 304 8.89 34.26 -17.89
CA MET A 304 7.58 34.79 -18.28
C MET A 304 7.63 35.47 -19.64
N ILE A 305 6.93 34.88 -20.62
CA ILE A 305 6.90 35.35 -22.01
C ILE A 305 5.62 36.15 -22.31
N GLN A 306 4.47 35.72 -21.78
CA GLN A 306 3.15 36.25 -22.16
C GLN A 306 2.30 36.63 -20.93
N PRO A 307 2.67 37.66 -20.16
CA PRO A 307 1.86 38.13 -19.03
C PRO A 307 0.48 38.64 -19.50
N THR A 308 -0.50 38.57 -18.61
CA THR A 308 -1.87 39.06 -18.81
C THR A 308 -2.26 40.18 -17.86
N ALA A 309 -1.61 40.31 -16.69
CA ALA A 309 -1.87 41.43 -15.78
C ALA A 309 -1.48 42.78 -16.40
N VAL A 310 -0.47 42.75 -17.27
CA VAL A 310 0.08 43.89 -18.00
C VAL A 310 0.35 43.49 -19.45
N THR A 311 0.79 44.44 -20.29
CA THR A 311 1.10 44.11 -21.68
C THR A 311 2.30 43.17 -21.78
N ALA A 312 2.32 42.29 -22.79
CA ALA A 312 3.45 41.40 -23.07
C ALA A 312 4.78 42.12 -23.29
N ALA A 313 4.76 43.43 -23.58
CA ALA A 313 5.97 44.22 -23.71
C ALA A 313 6.58 44.65 -22.37
N MET A 314 5.83 44.58 -21.26
CA MET A 314 6.22 45.18 -19.97
C MET A 314 6.41 44.13 -18.87
N GLY A 315 5.53 43.13 -18.78
CA GLY A 315 5.57 42.13 -17.70
C GLY A 315 6.43 40.90 -17.96
N GLN A 316 7.35 40.93 -18.92
CA GLN A 316 8.29 39.84 -19.15
C GLN A 316 9.39 39.85 -18.09
N TYR A 317 9.71 38.66 -17.58
CA TYR A 317 10.78 38.46 -16.61
C TYR A 317 11.43 37.10 -16.84
N PHE A 318 12.61 36.92 -16.27
CA PHE A 318 13.20 35.61 -16.05
C PHE A 318 13.93 35.59 -14.71
N GLU A 319 14.23 34.39 -14.25
CA GLU A 319 14.81 34.13 -12.95
C GLU A 319 16.15 33.40 -13.08
N ILE A 320 17.12 33.81 -12.27
CA ILE A 320 18.42 33.15 -12.15
C ILE A 320 18.60 32.67 -10.71
N LEU A 321 18.72 31.36 -10.50
CA LEU A 321 19.06 30.74 -9.23
C LEU A 321 20.58 30.73 -9.00
N ASN A 322 21.02 31.09 -7.80
CA ASN A 322 22.37 30.78 -7.32
C ASN A 322 22.40 29.37 -6.71
N ARG A 323 23.08 28.44 -7.38
CA ARG A 323 23.37 27.08 -6.93
C ARG A 323 24.72 26.98 -6.21
N ALA A 324 25.55 28.01 -6.27
CA ALA A 324 26.81 28.02 -5.56
C ALA A 324 26.60 27.95 -4.03
N PRO A 325 27.51 27.31 -3.29
CA PRO A 325 27.51 27.31 -1.82
C PRO A 325 27.71 28.70 -1.20
N VAL A 326 28.18 29.65 -2.00
CA VAL A 326 28.56 31.00 -1.56
C VAL A 326 27.79 32.09 -2.30
N LYS A 327 27.92 33.33 -1.84
CA LYS A 327 27.35 34.49 -2.54
C LYS A 327 28.04 34.70 -3.89
N VAL A 328 27.24 34.90 -4.94
CA VAL A 328 27.73 35.17 -6.29
C VAL A 328 27.44 36.62 -6.67
N ALA A 329 28.45 37.33 -7.16
CA ALA A 329 28.26 38.70 -7.65
C ALA A 329 27.74 38.73 -9.08
N ILE A 330 26.57 39.32 -9.25
CA ILE A 330 25.90 39.42 -10.55
C ILE A 330 26.52 40.53 -11.41
N ASN A 331 27.15 41.55 -10.82
CA ASN A 331 27.71 42.69 -11.54
C ASN A 331 28.84 42.32 -12.52
N ASN A 332 29.42 41.13 -12.34
CA ASN A 332 30.56 40.66 -13.12
C ASN A 332 30.17 39.73 -14.27
N ILE A 333 28.88 39.46 -14.49
CA ILE A 333 28.43 38.62 -15.60
C ILE A 333 27.88 39.47 -16.75
N HIS A 334 27.91 38.91 -17.95
CA HIS A 334 27.14 39.38 -19.09
C HIS A 334 25.86 38.56 -19.18
N ILE A 335 24.73 39.25 -19.25
CA ILE A 335 23.43 38.65 -19.56
C ILE A 335 23.14 38.96 -21.01
N VAL A 336 23.02 37.94 -21.85
CA VAL A 336 22.71 38.09 -23.27
C VAL A 336 21.28 37.64 -23.48
N VAL A 337 20.45 38.49 -24.10
CA VAL A 337 19.08 38.15 -24.47
C VAL A 337 18.92 38.41 -25.96
N ASP A 338 18.59 37.38 -26.73
CA ASP A 338 18.50 37.41 -28.20
C ASP A 338 19.70 38.12 -28.85
N GLY A 339 20.91 37.78 -28.40
CA GLY A 339 22.18 38.35 -28.89
C GLY A 339 22.49 39.79 -28.45
N VAL A 340 21.64 40.41 -27.62
CA VAL A 340 21.91 41.72 -27.02
C VAL A 340 22.53 41.53 -25.65
N THR A 341 23.79 41.97 -25.49
CA THR A 341 24.52 41.90 -24.23
C THR A 341 24.16 43.03 -23.27
N PHE A 342 23.86 42.67 -22.03
CA PHE A 342 23.64 43.55 -20.90
C PHE A 342 24.72 43.31 -19.85
N THR A 343 25.28 44.40 -19.34
CA THR A 343 26.19 44.38 -18.19
C THR A 343 25.43 44.99 -17.02
N PRO A 344 25.20 44.25 -15.93
CA PRO A 344 24.57 44.82 -14.74
C PRO A 344 25.40 46.00 -14.21
N PRO A 345 24.77 46.99 -13.55
CA PRO A 345 25.45 48.21 -13.12
C PRO A 345 26.58 47.87 -12.15
N ALA A 346 27.75 48.49 -12.27
CA ALA A 346 28.88 48.18 -11.38
C ALA A 346 28.57 48.46 -9.89
N SER A 347 27.68 49.41 -9.58
CA SER A 347 27.32 49.77 -8.20
C SER A 347 25.81 50.09 -8.08
N PRO A 348 25.13 49.67 -6.99
CA PRO A 348 25.69 48.87 -5.89
C PRO A 348 25.99 47.43 -6.31
N LEU A 349 26.91 46.77 -5.59
CA LEU A 349 27.18 45.35 -5.79
C LEU A 349 25.93 44.53 -5.45
N ILE A 350 25.52 43.66 -6.37
CA ILE A 350 24.40 42.72 -6.28
C ILE A 350 25.00 41.35 -5.94
N LEU A 351 24.85 40.94 -4.68
CA LEU A 351 25.29 39.65 -4.18
C LEU A 351 24.08 38.73 -4.01
N LEU A 352 24.03 37.67 -4.81
CA LEU A 352 22.96 36.67 -4.74
C LEU A 352 23.35 35.58 -3.75
N ASN A 353 22.51 35.30 -2.75
CA ASN A 353 22.80 34.29 -1.73
C ASN A 353 22.60 32.87 -2.27
N PRO A 354 23.28 31.85 -1.70
CA PRO A 354 23.04 30.45 -2.02
C PRO A 354 21.55 30.08 -1.94
N GLY A 355 21.05 29.36 -2.95
CA GLY A 355 19.65 28.91 -3.03
C GLY A 355 18.61 30.01 -3.30
N THR A 356 19.04 31.28 -3.41
CA THR A 356 18.16 32.42 -3.74
C THR A 356 18.18 32.75 -5.21
N ARG A 357 17.19 33.52 -5.64
CA ARG A 357 16.89 33.81 -7.04
C ARG A 357 17.05 35.30 -7.30
N LEU A 358 17.54 35.63 -8.47
CA LEU A 358 17.56 36.99 -8.98
C LEU A 358 16.40 37.15 -9.95
N LEU A 359 15.45 38.01 -9.60
CA LEU A 359 14.34 38.36 -10.47
C LEU A 359 14.74 39.48 -11.44
N VAL A 360 14.85 39.14 -12.72
CA VAL A 360 15.22 40.06 -13.79
C VAL A 360 13.99 40.46 -14.59
N THR A 361 13.64 41.75 -14.60
CA THR A 361 12.48 42.26 -15.35
C THR A 361 12.88 43.29 -16.40
N ARG A 362 11.94 43.63 -17.28
CA ARG A 362 12.11 44.72 -18.23
C ARG A 362 11.85 46.10 -17.60
N GLU A 363 10.81 46.25 -16.79
CA GLU A 363 10.42 47.55 -16.23
C GLU A 363 10.86 47.67 -14.76
N ALA A 364 11.06 48.90 -14.28
CA ALA A 364 11.44 49.12 -12.88
C ALA A 364 10.23 49.30 -11.94
N ASN A 365 9.09 49.70 -12.50
CA ASN A 365 7.89 50.01 -11.73
C ASN A 365 7.06 48.73 -11.53
N PRO A 366 6.73 48.32 -10.29
CA PRO A 366 5.96 47.11 -10.05
C PRO A 366 4.60 47.07 -10.75
N ALA A 367 3.95 48.23 -10.94
CA ALA A 367 2.68 48.28 -11.67
C ALA A 367 2.82 47.88 -13.15
N ASP A 368 4.01 48.04 -13.72
CA ASP A 368 4.34 47.73 -15.11
C ASP A 368 4.87 46.28 -15.26
N ASN A 369 5.36 45.66 -14.17
CA ASN A 369 5.80 44.26 -14.11
C ASN A 369 4.74 43.29 -13.55
N GLY A 370 3.45 43.62 -13.63
CA GLY A 370 2.40 42.74 -13.10
C GLY A 370 2.47 42.53 -11.58
N GLY A 371 2.98 43.52 -10.84
CA GLY A 371 3.10 43.51 -9.37
C GLY A 371 4.48 43.12 -8.84
N LEU A 372 5.41 42.72 -9.70
CA LEU A 372 6.74 42.25 -9.31
C LEU A 372 7.71 43.40 -9.01
N THR A 373 8.49 43.26 -7.94
CA THR A 373 9.59 44.17 -7.61
C THR A 373 10.89 43.51 -8.06
N PRO A 374 11.59 44.03 -9.08
CA PRO A 374 12.77 43.39 -9.61
C PRO A 374 14.02 43.62 -8.78
N ASP A 375 14.92 42.64 -8.79
CA ASP A 375 16.30 42.79 -8.32
C ASP A 375 17.18 43.44 -9.38
N LEU A 376 16.92 43.15 -10.66
CA LEU A 376 17.63 43.71 -11.80
C LEU A 376 16.67 44.11 -12.92
N VAL A 377 16.89 45.29 -13.50
CA VAL A 377 16.05 45.84 -14.58
C VAL A 377 16.85 45.94 -15.88
N LEU A 378 16.34 45.29 -16.93
CA LEU A 378 16.88 45.34 -18.30
C LEU A 378 15.93 46.11 -19.23
N ALA A 379 15.86 47.43 -19.10
CA ALA A 379 14.90 48.31 -19.79
C ALA A 379 14.89 48.24 -21.34
N SER A 380 15.95 47.69 -21.95
CA SER A 380 16.07 47.52 -23.40
C SER A 380 16.26 46.08 -23.84
N MET A 381 15.94 45.11 -22.95
CA MET A 381 15.88 43.69 -23.29
C MET A 381 15.03 43.49 -24.55
N PRO A 382 15.43 42.65 -25.51
CA PRO A 382 14.54 42.21 -26.57
C PRO A 382 13.26 41.59 -26.02
N LEU A 383 12.19 41.58 -26.82
CA LEU A 383 10.95 40.93 -26.40
C LEU A 383 11.10 39.43 -26.55
N LEU A 384 10.92 38.71 -25.45
CA LEU A 384 10.88 37.26 -25.45
C LEU A 384 9.69 36.81 -26.29
N THR A 385 9.90 35.87 -27.22
CA THR A 385 8.83 35.37 -28.09
C THR A 385 8.54 33.91 -27.86
N THR A 386 7.32 33.48 -28.20
CA THR A 386 6.94 32.05 -28.19
C THR A 386 7.43 31.29 -29.41
N THR A 387 8.09 31.95 -30.37
CA THR A 387 8.55 31.30 -31.61
C THR A 387 9.99 30.86 -31.53
N ALA A 388 10.84 31.71 -30.97
CA ALA A 388 12.23 31.45 -30.64
C ALA A 388 12.76 32.64 -29.84
N SER A 389 13.46 32.37 -28.76
CA SER A 389 14.25 33.35 -28.02
C SER A 389 15.32 32.60 -27.21
N GLU A 390 16.33 33.33 -26.76
CA GLU A 390 17.50 32.78 -26.08
C GLU A 390 17.98 33.72 -24.98
N ILE A 391 18.33 33.14 -23.83
CA ILE A 391 18.96 33.82 -22.70
C ILE A 391 20.25 33.09 -22.38
N GLU A 392 21.36 33.81 -22.31
CA GLU A 392 22.67 33.27 -21.98
C GLU A 392 23.33 34.08 -20.86
N LEU A 393 23.99 33.39 -19.95
CA LEU A 393 24.78 33.96 -18.87
C LEU A 393 26.25 33.68 -19.18
N TYR A 394 27.06 34.73 -19.24
CA TYR A 394 28.49 34.61 -19.50
C TYR A 394 29.31 35.27 -18.40
N LEU A 395 30.43 34.67 -18.06
CA LEU A 395 31.51 35.39 -17.42
C LEU A 395 32.39 36.04 -18.52
N PRO A 396 32.51 37.37 -18.55
CA PRO A 396 33.31 38.08 -19.54
C PRO A 396 34.79 37.74 -19.39
N GLY A 397 35.45 37.39 -20.50
CA GLY A 397 36.81 36.89 -20.52
C GLY A 397 37.42 36.84 -21.92
N THR A 398 38.52 36.09 -22.07
CA THR A 398 39.12 35.82 -23.38
C THR A 398 39.55 34.34 -23.47
N PRO A 399 38.69 33.42 -23.95
CA PRO A 399 37.30 33.63 -24.36
C PRO A 399 36.34 33.87 -23.17
N ASP A 400 35.14 34.36 -23.44
CA ASP A 400 34.04 34.37 -22.47
C ASP A 400 33.71 32.93 -22.03
N VAL A 401 33.32 32.74 -20.77
CA VAL A 401 32.94 31.44 -20.22
C VAL A 401 31.42 31.40 -20.08
N LEU A 402 30.78 30.40 -20.69
CA LEU A 402 29.35 30.18 -20.53
C LEU A 402 29.05 29.68 -19.12
N LEU A 403 28.15 30.37 -18.42
CA LEU A 403 27.69 30.02 -17.08
C LEU A 403 26.40 29.21 -17.12
N ASP A 404 25.48 29.57 -18.01
CA ASP A 404 24.22 28.86 -18.31
C ASP A 404 23.61 29.44 -19.59
N ALA A 405 22.78 28.66 -20.28
CA ALA A 405 21.97 29.14 -21.39
C ALA A 405 20.62 28.43 -21.38
N VAL A 406 19.61 29.12 -21.93
CA VAL A 406 18.32 28.52 -22.27
C VAL A 406 17.88 29.09 -23.60
N ALA A 407 17.81 28.24 -24.61
CA ALA A 407 17.24 28.55 -25.91
C ALA A 407 15.95 27.75 -26.12
N TRP A 408 14.87 28.44 -26.46
CA TRP A 408 13.58 27.79 -26.73
C TRP A 408 13.06 28.10 -28.11
N ASP A 409 12.14 27.25 -28.56
CA ASP A 409 11.40 27.42 -29.81
C ASP A 409 9.90 27.21 -29.58
N ALA A 410 9.12 27.23 -30.67
CA ALA A 410 7.67 27.07 -30.61
C ALA A 410 7.16 25.71 -30.07
N THR A 411 8.04 24.73 -29.84
CA THR A 411 7.68 23.42 -29.28
C THR A 411 7.64 23.41 -27.76
N TRP A 412 8.26 24.41 -27.12
CA TRP A 412 8.32 24.54 -25.67
C TRP A 412 6.95 24.89 -25.06
N ARG A 413 6.74 24.52 -23.80
CA ARG A 413 5.43 24.62 -23.13
C ARG A 413 5.15 26.04 -22.61
N HIS A 414 4.77 26.93 -23.50
CA HIS A 414 4.39 28.32 -23.17
C HIS A 414 2.91 28.46 -22.82
N GLY A 415 2.53 29.41 -21.97
CA GLY A 415 1.12 29.69 -21.66
C GLY A 415 0.84 31.19 -21.52
N ILE A 416 -0.30 31.64 -22.02
CA ILE A 416 -0.78 33.00 -21.76
C ILE A 416 -1.05 33.13 -20.26
N GLY A 417 -0.42 34.12 -19.62
CA GLY A 417 -0.49 34.37 -18.19
C GLY A 417 0.23 33.33 -17.34
N ARG A 418 1.15 32.53 -17.90
CA ARG A 418 1.90 31.52 -17.15
C ARG A 418 3.37 31.56 -17.55
N SER A 419 4.25 31.63 -16.56
CA SER A 419 5.67 31.41 -16.79
C SER A 419 5.96 29.95 -17.13
N MET A 420 7.09 29.77 -17.80
CA MET A 420 7.77 28.50 -17.91
C MET A 420 8.61 28.29 -16.66
N THR A 421 8.45 27.16 -15.98
CA THR A 421 9.19 26.83 -14.75
C THR A 421 9.98 25.54 -14.95
N LEU A 422 11.26 25.57 -14.61
CA LEU A 422 12.13 24.39 -14.63
C LEU A 422 11.72 23.43 -13.49
N SER A 423 11.67 22.12 -13.78
CA SER A 423 11.31 21.10 -12.78
C SER A 423 12.26 21.16 -11.58
N PRO A 424 11.75 21.16 -10.33
CA PRO A 424 12.58 21.05 -9.14
C PRO A 424 13.51 19.83 -9.15
N GLY A 425 13.08 18.71 -9.75
CA GLY A 425 13.92 17.52 -9.90
C GLY A 425 15.12 17.75 -10.82
N VAL A 426 14.95 18.57 -11.85
CA VAL A 426 16.06 18.97 -12.73
C VAL A 426 17.00 19.94 -12.03
N VAL A 427 16.49 20.90 -11.25
CA VAL A 427 17.33 21.81 -10.44
C VAL A 427 18.25 21.05 -9.49
N ALA A 428 17.78 19.92 -8.95
CA ALA A 428 18.51 19.03 -8.06
C ALA A 428 19.40 17.99 -8.77
N ALA A 429 19.33 17.88 -10.10
CA ALA A 429 20.12 16.91 -10.85
C ALA A 429 21.63 17.25 -10.84
N ALA A 430 22.45 16.25 -11.19
CA ALA A 430 23.90 16.41 -11.24
C ALA A 430 24.36 17.40 -12.34
N ASP A 431 23.65 17.46 -13.47
CA ASP A 431 23.96 18.35 -14.59
C ASP A 431 22.72 19.14 -15.06
N PRO A 432 22.25 20.12 -14.27
CA PRO A 432 21.04 20.87 -14.59
C PRO A 432 21.20 21.84 -15.75
N MET A 433 22.43 22.28 -16.06
CA MET A 433 22.73 23.22 -17.15
C MET A 433 22.60 22.60 -18.53
N THR A 434 22.80 21.28 -18.65
CA THR A 434 22.50 20.57 -19.90
C THR A 434 21.02 20.17 -19.94
N LEU A 435 20.41 19.94 -18.78
CA LEU A 435 19.03 19.48 -18.68
C LEU A 435 18.02 20.62 -18.85
N ASN A 436 18.31 21.85 -18.42
CA ASN A 436 17.46 23.02 -18.64
C ASN A 436 17.44 23.48 -20.11
N ASP A 437 18.32 22.97 -20.97
CA ASP A 437 18.22 23.11 -22.44
C ASP A 437 17.20 22.14 -23.08
N ASN A 438 16.69 21.18 -22.30
CA ASN A 438 15.67 20.26 -22.76
C ASN A 438 14.28 20.78 -22.39
N PHE A 439 13.43 21.00 -23.40
CA PHE A 439 12.06 21.47 -23.20
C PHE A 439 11.22 20.54 -22.29
N LEU A 440 11.58 19.26 -22.17
CA LEU A 440 10.93 18.31 -21.24
C LEU A 440 11.12 18.71 -19.78
N SER A 441 12.24 19.35 -19.46
CA SER A 441 12.56 19.83 -18.11
C SER A 441 11.67 20.99 -17.66
N TRP A 442 10.93 21.61 -18.59
CA TRP A 442 10.12 22.80 -18.34
C TRP A 442 8.62 22.51 -18.35
N CYS A 443 7.95 23.12 -17.39
CA CYS A 443 6.51 23.05 -17.16
C CYS A 443 5.87 24.43 -17.16
N ARG A 444 4.55 24.48 -17.11
CA ARG A 444 3.83 25.74 -16.92
C ARG A 444 3.57 25.95 -15.44
N ALA A 445 3.77 27.16 -14.98
CA ALA A 445 3.49 27.51 -13.61
C ALA A 445 2.03 27.26 -13.21
N LYS A 446 1.84 26.89 -11.95
CA LYS A 446 0.55 26.59 -11.34
C LYS A 446 0.17 27.66 -10.32
N SER A 447 1.11 28.14 -9.52
CA SER A 447 0.87 29.11 -8.45
C SER A 447 0.53 30.48 -9.01
N LEU A 448 -0.51 31.12 -8.47
CA LEU A 448 -0.82 32.52 -8.80
C LEU A 448 0.11 33.44 -8.00
N TYR A 449 0.89 34.29 -8.66
CA TYR A 449 1.65 35.36 -7.99
C TYR A 449 0.93 36.72 -8.04
N ASN A 450 -0.07 36.86 -8.91
CA ASN A 450 -0.99 37.99 -8.93
C ASN A 450 -2.42 37.53 -9.29
N ALA A 451 -3.32 38.47 -9.59
CA ALA A 451 -4.73 38.16 -9.87
C ALA A 451 -4.98 37.38 -11.17
N THR A 452 -4.05 37.36 -12.12
CA THR A 452 -4.25 36.79 -13.47
C THR A 452 -3.10 35.91 -13.96
N ASP A 453 -1.87 36.16 -13.48
CA ASP A 453 -0.66 35.47 -13.92
C ASP A 453 -0.18 34.43 -12.89
N ARG A 454 0.38 33.34 -13.42
CA ARG A 454 0.96 32.22 -12.66
C ARG A 454 2.46 32.14 -12.86
N GLY A 455 3.14 31.76 -11.79
CA GLY A 455 4.59 31.76 -11.63
C GLY A 455 4.97 31.71 -10.16
N THR A 456 6.25 31.49 -9.92
CA THR A 456 6.89 31.41 -8.60
C THR A 456 8.05 32.39 -8.48
N PRO A 457 7.93 33.64 -8.98
CA PRO A 457 9.06 34.56 -9.03
C PRO A 457 9.64 34.79 -7.63
N ASP A 458 10.97 34.72 -7.53
CA ASP A 458 11.78 34.87 -6.31
C ASP A 458 11.64 33.70 -5.30
N ILE A 459 10.92 32.64 -5.64
CA ILE A 459 10.76 31.45 -4.79
C ILE A 459 10.86 30.14 -5.59
N ALA A 460 10.82 29.00 -4.92
CA ALA A 460 10.98 27.71 -5.58
C ALA A 460 9.82 27.38 -6.52
N ASN A 461 10.18 26.86 -7.70
CA ASN A 461 9.24 26.42 -8.73
C ASN A 461 8.28 25.35 -8.23
N ASP A 462 7.04 25.43 -8.75
CA ASP A 462 6.04 24.38 -8.55
C ASP A 462 6.51 23.04 -9.13
N THR A 463 6.00 21.94 -8.58
CA THR A 463 6.25 20.60 -9.12
C THR A 463 5.59 20.38 -10.49
N CYS A 464 6.29 19.63 -11.33
CA CYS A 464 5.95 19.34 -12.73
C CYS A 464 4.95 18.19 -12.90
N THR A 465 3.76 18.31 -12.32
CA THR A 465 2.72 17.27 -12.37
C THR A 465 1.51 17.70 -13.21
N VAL A 466 0.66 16.74 -13.63
CA VAL A 466 -0.66 17.07 -14.19
C VAL A 466 -1.58 17.66 -13.12
N ASP A 467 -2.66 18.34 -13.54
CA ASP A 467 -3.64 18.95 -12.62
C ASP A 467 -4.66 17.92 -12.09
N SER A 468 -4.93 16.86 -12.85
CA SER A 468 -5.80 15.75 -12.45
C SER A 468 -5.43 14.46 -13.19
N CYS A 469 -5.63 13.33 -12.51
CA CYS A 469 -5.33 11.98 -12.97
C CYS A 469 -6.45 11.07 -12.47
N GLN A 470 -7.33 10.60 -13.36
CA GLN A 470 -8.47 9.78 -12.98
C GLN A 470 -8.42 8.40 -13.63
N LEU A 471 -8.53 7.37 -12.81
CA LEU A 471 -8.79 6.01 -13.27
C LEU A 471 -10.25 5.87 -13.71
N LEU A 472 -10.48 5.28 -14.88
CA LEU A 472 -11.79 5.08 -15.46
C LEU A 472 -12.15 3.59 -15.50
N ALA A 473 -13.45 3.30 -15.58
CA ALA A 473 -13.93 1.92 -15.70
C ALA A 473 -13.31 1.18 -16.91
N PRO A 474 -13.06 -0.13 -16.79
CA PRO A 474 -13.24 -0.93 -15.58
C PRO A 474 -12.14 -0.62 -14.54
N THR A 475 -12.56 -0.45 -13.28
CA THR A 475 -11.66 -0.12 -12.15
C THR A 475 -11.35 -1.33 -11.26
N VAL A 476 -11.95 -2.46 -11.59
CA VAL A 476 -11.73 -3.77 -11.00
C VAL A 476 -11.56 -4.74 -12.16
N GLN A 477 -10.60 -5.64 -12.04
CA GLN A 477 -10.36 -6.71 -13.00
C GLN A 477 -10.09 -8.01 -12.25
N HIS A 478 -10.57 -9.09 -12.84
CA HIS A 478 -10.33 -10.44 -12.39
C HIS A 478 -9.89 -11.25 -13.60
N ILE A 479 -8.77 -11.98 -13.48
CA ILE A 479 -8.18 -12.76 -14.55
C ILE A 479 -7.44 -13.96 -13.96
N SER A 480 -7.18 -14.99 -14.76
CA SER A 480 -6.22 -16.05 -14.36
C SER A 480 -4.77 -15.62 -14.64
N ILE A 481 -3.81 -16.26 -13.95
CA ILE A 481 -2.37 -16.09 -14.22
C ILE A 481 -2.09 -16.22 -15.72
N GLY A 482 -1.37 -15.24 -16.27
CA GLY A 482 -0.94 -15.24 -17.67
C GLY A 482 -2.00 -14.76 -18.65
N ASP A 483 -3.24 -14.54 -18.21
CA ASP A 483 -4.26 -13.88 -19.00
C ASP A 483 -4.06 -12.36 -19.00
N THR A 484 -4.73 -11.73 -19.96
CA THR A 484 -4.63 -10.28 -20.16
C THR A 484 -5.92 -9.63 -19.70
N THR A 485 -5.80 -8.60 -18.86
CA THR A 485 -6.95 -7.80 -18.43
C THR A 485 -7.70 -7.21 -19.63
N ALA A 486 -8.95 -6.83 -19.44
CA ALA A 486 -9.61 -5.89 -20.33
C ALA A 486 -8.81 -4.57 -20.42
N GLN A 487 -9.18 -3.72 -21.38
CA GLN A 487 -8.55 -2.42 -21.56
C GLN A 487 -8.80 -1.55 -20.33
N LEU A 488 -7.75 -1.31 -19.55
CA LEU A 488 -7.76 -0.40 -18.42
C LEU A 488 -7.56 1.02 -18.93
N ASN A 489 -8.28 1.98 -18.36
CA ASN A 489 -8.35 3.33 -18.91
C ASN A 489 -8.07 4.39 -17.82
N ALA A 490 -7.39 5.46 -18.20
CA ALA A 490 -7.25 6.65 -17.37
C ALA A 490 -7.33 7.92 -18.21
N GLN A 491 -7.81 8.99 -17.60
CA GLN A 491 -7.83 10.31 -18.21
C GLN A 491 -6.98 11.30 -17.41
N PHE A 492 -6.31 12.20 -18.11
CA PHE A 492 -5.39 13.17 -17.53
C PHE A 492 -5.77 14.57 -17.96
N TYR A 493 -5.76 15.50 -17.01
CA TYR A 493 -5.93 16.91 -17.30
C TYR A 493 -4.67 17.69 -16.92
N ALA A 494 -4.15 18.43 -17.89
CA ALA A 494 -3.16 19.47 -17.67
C ALA A 494 -3.54 20.68 -18.51
N ALA A 495 -3.78 21.81 -17.85
CA ALA A 495 -4.31 23.01 -18.47
C ALA A 495 -3.46 23.51 -19.65
N GLY A 496 -4.08 23.65 -20.82
CA GLY A 496 -3.44 24.05 -22.06
C GLY A 496 -2.55 22.98 -22.72
N ILE A 497 -2.55 21.74 -22.21
CA ILE A 497 -1.81 20.60 -22.77
C ILE A 497 -2.79 19.55 -23.28
N THR A 498 -3.64 19.02 -22.40
CA THR A 498 -4.61 17.95 -22.71
C THR A 498 -5.96 18.48 -23.19
N ASP A 499 -6.15 19.80 -23.14
CA ASP A 499 -7.36 20.48 -23.64
C ASP A 499 -7.28 20.81 -25.14
N ALA A 500 -6.12 20.56 -25.76
CA ALA A 500 -5.92 20.62 -27.19
C ALA A 500 -6.21 19.25 -27.82
N ALA A 501 -6.63 19.24 -29.09
CA ALA A 501 -6.92 17.98 -29.79
C ALA A 501 -5.64 17.21 -30.14
N GLY A 502 -5.65 15.91 -29.85
CA GLY A 502 -4.54 14.98 -30.07
C GLY A 502 -3.69 14.83 -28.81
N GLN A 503 -2.83 13.81 -28.81
CA GLN A 503 -1.97 13.49 -27.67
C GLN A 503 -1.21 14.72 -27.16
N GLY A 504 -1.45 15.06 -25.90
CA GLY A 504 -0.77 16.10 -25.16
C GLY A 504 0.73 15.93 -25.27
N ALA A 505 1.39 17.02 -25.65
CA ALA A 505 2.80 16.99 -25.96
C ALA A 505 3.63 16.52 -24.75
N ASN A 506 4.29 15.37 -24.90
CA ASN A 506 5.30 14.84 -24.00
C ASN A 506 4.78 14.46 -22.61
N LEU A 507 3.56 13.93 -22.58
CA LEU A 507 3.11 13.09 -21.48
C LEU A 507 3.70 11.69 -21.65
N ALA A 508 4.45 11.21 -20.66
CA ALA A 508 4.81 9.81 -20.58
C ALA A 508 3.92 9.16 -19.52
N VAL A 509 3.07 8.24 -19.98
CA VAL A 509 2.08 7.55 -19.15
C VAL A 509 2.45 6.08 -19.04
N GLY A 510 2.37 5.54 -17.83
CA GLY A 510 2.54 4.12 -17.58
C GLY A 510 1.35 3.56 -16.82
N LEU A 511 0.98 2.32 -17.12
CA LEU A 511 0.10 1.49 -16.32
C LEU A 511 0.96 0.55 -15.50
N GLY A 512 0.67 0.41 -14.21
CA GLY A 512 1.38 -0.50 -13.33
C GLY A 512 0.48 -1.16 -12.32
N TYR A 513 0.97 -2.23 -11.73
CA TYR A 513 0.34 -2.96 -10.64
C TYR A 513 1.38 -3.37 -9.60
N GLY A 514 0.94 -3.53 -8.35
CA GLY A 514 1.76 -3.92 -7.23
C GLY A 514 0.91 -4.47 -6.09
N PRO A 515 1.53 -4.91 -4.98
CA PRO A 515 0.82 -5.49 -3.85
C PRO A 515 -0.31 -4.57 -3.35
N ARG A 516 -1.44 -5.17 -2.95
CA ARG A 516 -2.62 -4.44 -2.43
C ARG A 516 -2.22 -3.46 -1.32
N ALA A 517 -2.91 -2.32 -1.29
CA ALA A 517 -2.72 -1.26 -0.28
C ALA A 517 -1.30 -0.67 -0.15
N THR A 518 -0.39 -0.90 -1.11
CA THR A 518 0.95 -0.30 -1.10
C THR A 518 1.05 0.98 -1.96
N PRO A 519 1.93 1.94 -1.63
CA PRO A 519 2.18 3.10 -2.47
C PRO A 519 2.83 2.74 -3.81
N PRO A 520 2.36 3.28 -4.95
CA PRO A 520 2.89 2.98 -6.29
C PRO A 520 4.30 3.54 -6.56
N SER A 521 4.88 4.30 -5.64
CA SER A 521 6.26 4.76 -5.71
C SER A 521 7.29 3.73 -5.27
N LEU A 522 6.87 2.60 -4.69
CA LEU A 522 7.76 1.53 -4.22
C LEU A 522 8.27 0.68 -5.39
N SER A 523 9.42 0.02 -5.20
CA SER A 523 10.04 -0.87 -6.18
C SER A 523 9.26 -2.17 -6.42
N SER A 524 8.32 -2.53 -5.54
CA SER A 524 7.42 -3.67 -5.69
C SER A 524 6.38 -3.51 -6.80
N TRP A 525 6.24 -2.32 -7.37
CA TRP A 525 5.32 -2.05 -8.47
C TRP A 525 5.96 -2.28 -9.84
N THR A 526 5.28 -3.04 -10.68
CA THR A 526 5.68 -3.30 -12.07
C THR A 526 5.01 -2.32 -13.01
N TRP A 527 5.76 -1.75 -13.96
CA TRP A 527 5.29 -0.68 -14.85
C TRP A 527 5.46 -0.99 -16.34
N LYS A 528 4.44 -0.64 -17.13
CA LYS A 528 4.41 -0.73 -18.59
C LYS A 528 3.97 0.60 -19.18
N THR A 529 4.54 1.00 -20.32
CA THR A 529 4.09 2.22 -21.03
C THR A 529 2.67 2.06 -21.54
N ALA A 530 1.82 3.06 -21.30
CA ALA A 530 0.43 3.07 -21.76
C ALA A 530 0.26 3.82 -23.08
N ALA A 531 -0.72 3.42 -23.88
CA ALA A 531 -0.99 4.00 -25.20
C ALA A 531 -2.02 5.14 -25.12
N TYR A 532 -1.79 6.21 -25.89
CA TYR A 532 -2.77 7.25 -26.11
C TYR A 532 -4.00 6.69 -26.84
N ALA A 533 -5.18 6.91 -26.28
CA ALA A 533 -6.44 6.34 -26.72
C ALA A 533 -7.38 7.37 -27.37
N GLY A 534 -7.10 8.66 -27.23
CA GLY A 534 -7.90 9.74 -27.80
C GLY A 534 -8.14 10.88 -26.82
N ASP A 535 -8.96 11.84 -27.24
CA ASP A 535 -9.34 13.00 -26.45
C ASP A 535 -10.73 12.79 -25.84
N SER A 536 -10.89 13.13 -24.57
CA SER A 536 -12.17 13.50 -23.95
C SER A 536 -12.19 15.01 -23.77
N THR A 537 -13.37 15.64 -23.77
CA THR A 537 -13.58 17.10 -23.56
C THR A 537 -12.34 17.99 -23.35
N ILE A 538 -11.72 17.94 -22.16
CA ILE A 538 -10.46 18.63 -21.81
C ILE A 538 -9.33 17.67 -21.39
N TYR A 539 -9.54 16.36 -21.50
CA TYR A 539 -8.64 15.32 -21.00
C TYR A 539 -8.05 14.50 -22.14
N ASP A 540 -6.82 14.02 -21.95
CA ASP A 540 -6.28 12.95 -22.76
C ASP A 540 -6.64 11.61 -22.14
N LEU A 541 -7.15 10.69 -22.95
CA LEU A 541 -7.41 9.31 -22.56
C LEU A 541 -6.20 8.44 -22.91
N TYR A 542 -5.77 7.62 -21.95
CA TYR A 542 -4.80 6.55 -22.16
C TYR A 542 -5.40 5.22 -21.75
N ARG A 543 -4.92 4.15 -22.39
CA ARG A 543 -5.31 2.79 -22.06
C ARG A 543 -4.18 1.81 -22.27
N GLU A 544 -4.22 0.73 -21.51
CA GLU A 544 -3.31 -0.40 -21.66
C GLU A 544 -3.90 -1.65 -20.98
N THR A 545 -3.28 -2.80 -21.19
CA THR A 545 -3.62 -4.04 -20.47
C THR A 545 -2.46 -4.56 -19.64
N LEU A 546 -2.78 -5.31 -18.59
CA LEU A 546 -1.83 -6.01 -17.73
C LEU A 546 -1.88 -7.52 -17.98
N THR A 547 -0.76 -8.19 -17.74
CA THR A 547 -0.61 -9.66 -17.81
C THR A 547 0.26 -10.11 -16.63
N PRO A 548 -0.28 -10.15 -15.41
CA PRO A 548 0.45 -10.55 -14.22
C PRO A 548 0.95 -11.99 -14.32
N ALA A 549 2.15 -12.23 -13.81
CA ALA A 549 2.83 -13.54 -13.88
C ALA A 549 2.63 -14.41 -12.63
N ALA A 550 2.00 -13.86 -11.58
CA ALA A 550 1.77 -14.54 -10.32
C ALA A 550 0.33 -14.27 -9.87
N ALA A 551 -0.27 -15.25 -9.20
CA ALA A 551 -1.58 -15.10 -8.57
C ALA A 551 -1.48 -14.13 -7.39
N GLY A 552 -2.64 -13.67 -6.95
CA GLY A 552 -2.81 -12.83 -5.77
C GLY A 552 -3.64 -11.59 -6.03
N SER A 553 -3.85 -10.86 -4.95
CA SER A 553 -4.61 -9.62 -4.91
C SER A 553 -3.68 -8.40 -5.09
N TYR A 554 -3.89 -7.65 -6.15
CA TYR A 554 -3.08 -6.49 -6.54
C TYR A 554 -3.92 -5.21 -6.58
N HIS A 555 -3.23 -4.08 -6.43
CA HIS A 555 -3.75 -2.80 -6.91
C HIS A 555 -3.08 -2.43 -8.23
N PHE A 556 -3.82 -1.77 -9.11
CA PHE A 556 -3.30 -1.17 -10.33
C PHE A 556 -3.62 0.32 -10.40
N THR A 557 -2.75 1.06 -11.09
CA THR A 557 -2.94 2.49 -11.35
C THR A 557 -2.17 2.94 -12.59
N PHE A 558 -2.54 4.10 -13.11
CA PHE A 558 -1.74 4.81 -14.08
C PHE A 558 -0.85 5.84 -13.37
N ARG A 559 0.38 6.00 -13.89
CA ARG A 559 1.25 7.12 -13.57
C ARG A 559 1.49 8.00 -14.79
N VAL A 560 1.67 9.29 -14.58
CA VAL A 560 2.08 10.24 -15.62
C VAL A 560 3.22 11.11 -15.13
N THR A 561 4.18 11.36 -16.01
CA THR A 561 5.22 12.37 -15.82
C THR A 561 5.15 13.39 -16.95
N MET A 562 5.45 14.64 -16.59
CA MET A 562 5.61 15.74 -17.55
C MET A 562 7.07 16.18 -17.68
N ASP A 563 7.96 15.75 -16.78
CA ASP A 563 9.34 16.20 -16.70
C ASP A 563 10.37 15.11 -17.04
N GLY A 564 9.96 14.05 -17.76
CA GLY A 564 10.88 12.98 -18.16
C GLY A 564 11.20 11.99 -17.04
N GLY A 565 10.36 11.92 -16.01
CA GLY A 565 10.42 10.91 -14.95
C GLY A 565 10.99 11.39 -13.61
N TYR A 566 11.35 12.67 -13.48
CA TYR A 566 11.78 13.23 -12.19
C TYR A 566 10.62 13.33 -11.20
N SER A 567 9.40 13.57 -11.69
CA SER A 567 8.19 13.53 -10.88
C SER A 567 7.08 12.75 -11.57
N TYR A 568 6.37 11.96 -10.77
CA TYR A 568 5.22 11.17 -11.21
C TYR A 568 3.98 11.55 -10.42
N ARG A 569 2.86 11.58 -11.14
CA ARG A 569 1.51 11.63 -10.61
C ARG A 569 0.88 10.26 -10.76
N TYR A 570 0.15 9.78 -9.75
CA TYR A 570 -0.60 8.52 -9.80
C TYR A 570 -2.11 8.78 -9.84
N CYS A 571 -2.86 7.94 -10.54
CA CYS A 571 -4.30 8.07 -10.74
C CYS A 571 -5.08 7.24 -9.73
N ASP A 572 -6.20 7.77 -9.26
CA ASP A 572 -7.18 7.00 -8.51
C ASP A 572 -8.59 7.24 -9.07
N LYS A 573 -9.59 6.59 -8.51
CA LYS A 573 -11.00 6.73 -8.93
C LYS A 573 -11.54 8.15 -8.73
N LEU A 574 -10.99 8.92 -7.78
CA LEU A 574 -11.45 10.27 -7.44
C LEU A 574 -11.03 11.32 -8.45
N GLY A 575 -9.93 11.09 -9.19
CA GLY A 575 -9.49 12.00 -10.23
C GLY A 575 -8.90 13.30 -9.72
N ASN A 576 -8.39 13.30 -8.49
CA ASN A 576 -8.00 14.52 -7.80
C ASN A 576 -6.48 14.71 -7.71
N ASP A 577 -6.15 15.69 -6.88
CA ASP A 577 -4.92 16.17 -6.24
C ASP A 577 -3.94 15.28 -5.48
N VAL A 578 -4.41 14.13 -5.04
CA VAL A 578 -3.71 13.23 -4.13
C VAL A 578 -4.06 11.80 -4.55
N TYR A 579 -3.08 10.90 -4.52
CA TYR A 579 -3.38 9.48 -4.74
C TYR A 579 -3.87 8.86 -3.43
N ASP A 580 -5.06 8.30 -3.44
CA ASP A 580 -5.62 7.54 -2.32
C ASP A 580 -5.54 6.03 -2.60
N THR A 581 -4.85 5.29 -1.74
CA THR A 581 -4.70 3.83 -1.85
C THR A 581 -6.03 3.09 -1.74
N LEU A 582 -7.05 3.67 -1.08
CA LEU A 582 -8.40 3.10 -0.99
C LEU A 582 -9.21 3.32 -2.27
N GLN A 583 -8.70 4.13 -3.19
CA GLN A 583 -9.36 4.48 -4.45
C GLN A 583 -8.57 3.97 -5.67
N ALA A 584 -7.61 3.06 -5.44
CA ALA A 584 -6.86 2.39 -6.48
C ALA A 584 -7.74 1.46 -7.32
N GLY A 585 -7.23 1.05 -8.49
CA GLY A 585 -7.83 -0.04 -9.25
C GLY A 585 -7.56 -1.38 -8.56
N GLY A 586 -8.55 -2.27 -8.50
CA GLY A 586 -8.40 -3.62 -7.96
C GLY A 586 -8.07 -4.62 -9.07
N LEU A 587 -7.11 -5.51 -8.85
CA LEU A 587 -6.75 -6.56 -9.80
C LEU A 587 -6.58 -7.88 -9.03
N LEU A 588 -7.53 -8.78 -9.20
CA LEU A 588 -7.45 -10.15 -8.70
C LEU A 588 -6.87 -11.04 -9.80
N VAL A 589 -5.88 -11.87 -9.44
CA VAL A 589 -5.22 -12.79 -10.36
C VAL A 589 -5.27 -14.19 -9.78
N ASP A 590 -6.01 -15.08 -10.43
CA ASP A 590 -6.22 -16.42 -9.92
C ASP A 590 -5.14 -17.39 -10.37
N THR A 591 -4.96 -18.42 -9.55
CA THR A 591 -4.39 -19.68 -10.05
C THR A 591 -5.37 -20.35 -11.04
N ALA A 592 -4.92 -21.38 -11.75
CA ALA A 592 -5.84 -22.10 -12.64
C ALA A 592 -6.95 -22.77 -11.81
N CYS A 593 -8.22 -22.40 -12.06
CA CYS A 593 -9.39 -23.00 -11.41
C CYS A 593 -9.42 -24.52 -11.62
N VAL A 594 -9.79 -25.26 -10.57
CA VAL A 594 -9.90 -26.73 -10.58
C VAL A 594 -11.36 -27.12 -10.37
N PRO A 595 -12.06 -27.64 -11.39
CA PRO A 595 -13.50 -27.87 -11.31
C PRO A 595 -13.84 -28.99 -10.33
N ASP A 596 -14.89 -28.78 -9.52
CA ASP A 596 -15.41 -29.79 -8.61
C ASP A 596 -16.18 -30.86 -9.40
N THR A 597 -15.55 -32.01 -9.56
CA THR A 597 -16.15 -33.16 -10.24
C THR A 597 -17.21 -33.92 -9.42
N VAL A 598 -17.40 -33.57 -8.14
CA VAL A 598 -18.35 -34.19 -7.21
C VAL A 598 -19.69 -33.46 -7.24
N LEU A 599 -19.67 -32.13 -7.14
CA LEU A 599 -20.86 -31.28 -7.22
C LEU A 599 -21.25 -31.03 -8.68
N GLY A 600 -20.32 -30.47 -9.47
CA GLY A 600 -20.50 -30.19 -10.89
C GLY A 600 -21.67 -29.25 -11.16
N THR A 601 -21.87 -28.27 -10.27
CA THR A 601 -22.89 -27.23 -10.37
C THR A 601 -22.33 -26.02 -11.11
N GLU A 602 -23.22 -25.12 -11.58
CA GLU A 602 -22.80 -23.89 -12.26
C GLU A 602 -21.83 -23.02 -11.43
N CYS A 603 -21.91 -23.06 -10.10
CA CYS A 603 -20.99 -22.34 -9.21
C CYS A 603 -19.75 -23.13 -8.74
N SER A 604 -19.44 -24.27 -9.38
CA SER A 604 -18.28 -25.10 -9.01
C SER A 604 -17.62 -25.84 -10.18
N ASP A 605 -17.94 -25.49 -11.43
CA ASP A 605 -17.50 -26.22 -12.63
C ASP A 605 -16.40 -25.52 -13.45
N CYS A 606 -15.88 -24.40 -12.93
CA CYS A 606 -14.85 -23.53 -13.48
C CYS A 606 -15.24 -22.91 -14.82
N ILE A 607 -16.54 -22.67 -15.03
CA ILE A 607 -17.07 -22.03 -16.22
C ILE A 607 -17.90 -20.83 -15.79
N ASP A 608 -17.54 -19.67 -16.34
CA ASP A 608 -18.39 -18.48 -16.38
C ASP A 608 -19.62 -18.78 -17.29
N ASN A 609 -20.65 -19.37 -16.68
CA ASN A 609 -21.89 -19.84 -17.29
C ASN A 609 -22.83 -18.69 -17.66
N ASP A 610 -22.75 -17.56 -16.98
CA ASP A 610 -23.57 -16.38 -17.24
C ASP A 610 -22.87 -15.31 -18.13
N ALA A 611 -21.55 -15.45 -18.31
CA ALA A 611 -20.65 -14.62 -19.11
C ALA A 611 -20.44 -13.19 -18.58
N ASP A 612 -20.55 -12.97 -17.28
CA ASP A 612 -20.32 -11.68 -16.63
C ASP A 612 -18.83 -11.42 -16.30
N GLY A 613 -18.02 -12.48 -16.32
CA GLY A 613 -16.57 -12.46 -16.15
C GLY A 613 -16.07 -12.90 -14.78
N TYR A 614 -16.95 -13.30 -13.86
CA TYR A 614 -16.59 -14.06 -12.67
C TYR A 614 -16.75 -15.57 -12.92
N VAL A 615 -16.21 -16.40 -12.03
CA VAL A 615 -16.25 -17.86 -12.17
C VAL A 615 -16.52 -18.47 -10.80
N ASP A 616 -17.55 -19.30 -10.70
CA ASP A 616 -17.84 -20.17 -9.56
C ASP A 616 -17.92 -19.42 -8.21
N GLY A 617 -17.26 -19.90 -7.15
CA GLY A 617 -17.24 -19.27 -5.83
C GLY A 617 -16.62 -17.87 -5.76
N TRP A 618 -16.13 -17.33 -6.89
CA TRP A 618 -15.73 -15.93 -7.02
C TRP A 618 -16.81 -15.05 -7.66
N ASP A 619 -17.87 -15.66 -8.18
CA ASP A 619 -19.04 -14.99 -8.70
C ASP A 619 -19.90 -14.46 -7.53
N PRO A 620 -20.26 -13.17 -7.51
CA PRO A 620 -21.08 -12.58 -6.46
C PRO A 620 -22.46 -13.22 -6.29
N GLU A 621 -22.99 -13.84 -7.34
CA GLU A 621 -24.29 -14.52 -7.37
C GLU A 621 -24.22 -15.93 -6.79
N CYS A 622 -23.05 -16.56 -6.78
CA CYS A 622 -22.83 -17.88 -6.22
C CYS A 622 -22.82 -17.85 -4.70
N LEU A 623 -23.93 -18.28 -4.08
CA LEU A 623 -24.09 -18.23 -2.63
C LEU A 623 -23.24 -19.28 -1.90
N ARG A 624 -22.98 -20.41 -2.57
CA ARG A 624 -22.27 -21.61 -2.06
C ARG A 624 -21.70 -22.43 -3.22
N ALA A 625 -20.80 -23.37 -2.92
CA ALA A 625 -20.26 -24.27 -3.95
C ALA A 625 -21.27 -25.28 -4.51
N ASP A 626 -22.36 -25.59 -3.79
CA ASP A 626 -23.44 -26.45 -4.28
C ASP A 626 -24.57 -25.68 -4.98
N ASP A 627 -24.37 -24.38 -5.21
CA ASP A 627 -25.24 -23.52 -5.98
C ASP A 627 -25.15 -23.88 -7.48
N ASP A 628 -26.30 -24.09 -8.12
CA ASP A 628 -26.41 -24.49 -9.52
C ASP A 628 -26.97 -23.37 -10.41
N MET A 629 -26.93 -22.12 -9.94
CA MET A 629 -27.32 -20.94 -10.72
C MET A 629 -26.34 -19.79 -10.50
N GLU A 630 -25.40 -19.62 -11.43
CA GLU A 630 -24.44 -18.51 -11.38
C GLU A 630 -25.07 -17.16 -11.80
N ASN A 631 -26.24 -17.17 -12.42
CA ASN A 631 -26.81 -15.97 -13.05
C ASN A 631 -27.83 -15.20 -12.20
N GLU A 632 -28.12 -15.66 -10.98
CA GLU A 632 -29.08 -15.08 -10.04
C GLU A 632 -28.75 -15.49 -8.60
N PHE A 633 -29.11 -14.68 -7.60
CA PHE A 633 -28.86 -14.96 -6.17
C PHE A 633 -29.72 -16.12 -5.61
N GLU A 634 -30.16 -17.08 -6.42
CA GLU A 634 -30.96 -18.22 -5.98
C GLU A 634 -30.10 -19.47 -6.05
N SER A 635 -30.06 -20.30 -5.01
CA SER A 635 -29.12 -21.43 -4.92
C SER A 635 -29.34 -22.59 -5.90
N GLY A 636 -30.36 -22.53 -6.77
CA GLY A 636 -30.75 -23.58 -7.72
C GLY A 636 -31.17 -24.94 -7.13
N ASN A 637 -30.87 -25.20 -5.87
CA ASN A 637 -31.32 -26.35 -5.10
C ASN A 637 -32.84 -26.22 -4.82
N PRO A 638 -33.61 -27.32 -4.90
CA PRO A 638 -35.04 -27.28 -4.63
C PRO A 638 -35.28 -27.05 -3.12
N ALA A 639 -35.18 -25.80 -2.68
CA ALA A 639 -35.87 -25.32 -1.50
C ALA A 639 -37.37 -25.45 -1.79
N ASP A 640 -37.94 -26.62 -1.48
CA ASP A 640 -39.36 -26.87 -1.72
C ASP A 640 -40.20 -26.17 -0.65
N ASN A 641 -40.22 -24.83 -0.65
CA ASN A 641 -41.13 -24.02 0.16
C ASN A 641 -42.55 -24.09 -0.40
N ASN A 642 -43.06 -25.31 -0.57
CA ASN A 642 -44.33 -25.62 -1.22
C ASN A 642 -45.57 -25.13 -0.44
N ALA A 643 -45.39 -24.48 0.71
CA ALA A 643 -46.46 -23.86 1.46
C ALA A 643 -46.63 -22.38 1.06
N GLU A 644 -47.81 -22.08 0.49
CA GLU A 644 -48.16 -20.78 -0.13
C GLU A 644 -48.06 -19.55 0.81
N ASN A 645 -47.87 -19.73 2.12
CA ASN A 645 -47.82 -18.65 3.11
C ASN A 645 -46.98 -18.97 4.37
N LEU A 646 -46.45 -20.18 4.47
CA LEU A 646 -45.55 -20.63 5.54
C LEU A 646 -44.23 -20.99 4.86
N LEU A 647 -43.16 -20.34 5.30
CA LEU A 647 -41.82 -20.59 4.83
C LEU A 647 -41.18 -21.56 5.81
N ASP A 648 -40.78 -22.74 5.30
CA ASP A 648 -39.86 -23.64 5.99
C ASP A 648 -38.45 -23.03 5.98
N CYS A 649 -37.53 -23.66 6.70
CA CYS A 649 -36.11 -23.42 6.60
C CYS A 649 -35.67 -23.47 5.11
N PHE A 650 -35.18 -22.34 4.59
CA PHE A 650 -34.94 -22.11 3.15
C PHE A 650 -33.84 -23.02 2.60
N TYR A 651 -32.80 -23.29 3.40
CA TYR A 651 -31.62 -24.04 2.98
C TYR A 651 -31.70 -25.56 3.23
N ASP A 652 -32.78 -26.10 3.82
CA ASP A 652 -32.92 -27.55 4.12
C ASP A 652 -34.10 -28.27 3.41
N GLY A 653 -34.95 -27.53 2.68
CA GLY A 653 -35.77 -28.02 1.57
C GLY A 653 -36.63 -29.27 1.83
N ASP A 654 -37.36 -29.33 2.96
CA ASP A 654 -38.28 -30.43 3.32
C ASP A 654 -37.66 -31.85 3.31
N SER A 655 -36.33 -31.94 3.40
CA SER A 655 -35.56 -33.17 3.20
C SER A 655 -35.09 -33.79 4.52
N GLY A 656 -36.00 -34.24 5.38
CA GLY A 656 -35.59 -34.87 6.64
C GLY A 656 -36.71 -35.36 7.53
N SER A 657 -36.37 -36.13 8.57
CA SER A 657 -37.34 -36.66 9.56
C SER A 657 -37.55 -35.71 10.76
N GLY A 658 -37.37 -34.39 10.57
CA GLY A 658 -37.29 -33.43 11.68
C GLY A 658 -37.86 -32.03 11.46
N ASN A 659 -38.58 -31.73 10.38
CA ASN A 659 -38.87 -30.34 9.97
C ASN A 659 -40.33 -29.85 10.14
N ASP A 660 -41.29 -30.62 10.66
CA ASP A 660 -42.70 -30.20 10.81
C ASP A 660 -42.94 -29.02 11.81
N THR A 661 -41.89 -28.36 12.32
CA THR A 661 -41.98 -27.26 13.29
C THR A 661 -41.11 -26.03 12.99
N CYS A 662 -40.26 -26.02 11.94
CA CYS A 662 -39.52 -24.84 11.47
C CYS A 662 -40.39 -24.07 10.45
N GLU A 663 -41.38 -23.30 10.88
CA GLU A 663 -42.17 -22.51 9.90
C GLU A 663 -42.35 -21.07 10.38
N THR A 664 -42.01 -20.11 9.53
CA THR A 664 -42.36 -18.69 9.71
C THR A 664 -43.37 -18.24 8.68
N HIS A 665 -44.23 -17.29 9.03
CA HIS A 665 -45.18 -16.75 8.07
C HIS A 665 -44.50 -15.66 7.22
N ALA A 666 -44.64 -15.71 5.89
CA ALA A 666 -43.95 -14.79 4.97
C ALA A 666 -44.17 -13.29 5.26
N CYS A 667 -45.31 -12.93 5.84
CA CYS A 667 -45.60 -11.57 6.32
C CYS A 667 -44.63 -11.05 7.38
N CYS A 668 -44.11 -11.92 8.23
CA CYS A 668 -43.19 -11.55 9.30
C CYS A 668 -41.86 -11.06 8.72
N LEU A 669 -41.34 -11.74 7.70
CA LEU A 669 -40.11 -11.32 7.00
C LEU A 669 -40.33 -10.08 6.16
N LEU A 670 -41.51 -9.91 5.55
CA LEU A 670 -41.78 -8.76 4.68
C LEU A 670 -42.25 -7.51 5.44
N ASP A 671 -42.49 -7.59 6.76
CA ASP A 671 -43.17 -6.55 7.56
C ASP A 671 -44.45 -6.01 6.88
N GLU A 672 -45.21 -6.92 6.25
CA GLU A 672 -46.36 -6.59 5.41
C GLU A 672 -47.64 -7.24 5.95
N ASN A 673 -48.79 -6.63 5.62
CA ASN A 673 -50.07 -7.17 6.05
C ASN A 673 -50.37 -8.48 5.30
N CYS A 674 -50.76 -9.55 5.99
CA CYS A 674 -51.08 -10.82 5.30
C CYS A 674 -52.26 -10.76 4.32
N ASN A 675 -53.02 -9.65 4.27
CA ASN A 675 -54.04 -9.43 3.25
C ASN A 675 -53.51 -8.75 1.97
N THR A 676 -52.23 -8.32 1.91
CA THR A 676 -51.60 -7.65 0.75
C THR A 676 -50.63 -8.52 -0.05
N LEU A 677 -50.37 -9.76 0.41
CA LEU A 677 -49.45 -10.73 -0.22
C LEU A 677 -49.82 -11.14 -1.67
N GLU A 678 -51.07 -10.93 -2.12
CA GLU A 678 -51.48 -11.19 -3.52
C GLU A 678 -50.61 -10.41 -4.53
N THR A 679 -50.02 -9.29 -4.10
CA THR A 679 -49.23 -8.39 -4.96
C THR A 679 -47.76 -8.77 -5.08
N ILE A 680 -47.21 -9.48 -4.07
CA ILE A 680 -45.78 -9.81 -3.98
C ILE A 680 -45.53 -11.21 -4.57
N PHE A 681 -46.37 -12.20 -4.24
CA PHE A 681 -46.19 -13.59 -4.70
C PHE A 681 -47.21 -14.02 -5.79
N GLY A 682 -48.10 -13.13 -6.23
CA GLY A 682 -49.09 -13.45 -7.28
C GLY A 682 -50.17 -14.48 -6.89
N LEU A 683 -50.37 -14.70 -5.58
CA LEU A 683 -51.23 -15.77 -5.04
C LEU A 683 -52.71 -15.35 -4.94
N ALA A 684 -53.64 -16.30 -5.10
CA ALA A 684 -55.08 -16.08 -4.92
C ALA A 684 -55.51 -16.53 -3.52
N ASN A 685 -56.10 -15.62 -2.72
CA ASN A 685 -56.61 -15.86 -1.36
C ASN A 685 -57.29 -17.24 -1.20
N ASN A 686 -56.57 -18.23 -0.68
CA ASN A 686 -57.15 -19.51 -0.31
C ASN A 686 -57.59 -19.46 1.18
N THR A 687 -58.76 -20.01 1.44
CA THR A 687 -59.59 -19.73 2.63
C THR A 687 -59.21 -20.53 3.89
N LEU A 688 -57.95 -20.98 4.03
CA LEU A 688 -57.59 -21.91 5.10
C LEU A 688 -57.17 -21.29 6.44
N ASP A 689 -56.73 -20.02 6.48
CA ASP A 689 -55.88 -19.62 7.62
C ASP A 689 -56.53 -18.78 8.73
N LYS A 690 -57.74 -18.26 8.53
CA LYS A 690 -58.44 -17.47 9.59
C LYS A 690 -58.93 -18.27 10.80
N LYS A 691 -58.69 -19.59 10.83
CA LYS A 691 -59.31 -20.50 11.81
C LYS A 691 -58.31 -21.21 12.72
N PHE A 692 -57.04 -21.30 12.35
CA PHE A 692 -56.03 -22.04 13.11
C PHE A 692 -55.14 -21.16 13.96
N TRP A 693 -54.94 -19.90 13.57
CA TRP A 693 -54.06 -19.00 14.30
C TRP A 693 -54.86 -17.82 14.87
N GLY A 694 -54.71 -17.62 16.19
CA GLY A 694 -55.04 -16.35 16.85
C GLY A 694 -54.13 -15.24 16.31
N GLU A 695 -54.20 -14.06 16.93
CA GLU A 695 -53.43 -12.84 16.59
C GLU A 695 -52.04 -13.16 16.00
N TRP A 696 -51.90 -13.05 14.67
CA TRP A 696 -50.69 -13.41 13.89
C TRP A 696 -49.46 -12.61 14.31
N GLU A 697 -49.67 -11.42 14.90
CA GLU A 697 -48.64 -10.57 15.51
C GLU A 697 -47.88 -11.26 16.65
N LEU A 698 -48.43 -12.31 17.28
CA LEU A 698 -47.78 -13.01 18.40
C LEU A 698 -46.74 -14.05 17.99
N LYS A 699 -46.55 -14.32 16.68
CA LYS A 699 -45.64 -15.36 16.18
C LYS A 699 -44.44 -14.85 15.37
N CYS A 700 -44.38 -13.56 15.05
CA CYS A 700 -43.22 -13.01 14.35
C CYS A 700 -41.97 -12.84 15.26
N ASP A 701 -42.14 -13.04 16.57
CA ASP A 701 -41.08 -12.86 17.58
C ASP A 701 -40.56 -14.20 18.17
N GLU A 702 -41.05 -15.35 17.73
CA GLU A 702 -40.72 -16.67 18.31
C GLU A 702 -40.49 -17.75 17.24
N LEU A 703 -39.22 -18.10 16.97
CA LEU A 703 -38.85 -19.41 16.45
C LEU A 703 -39.03 -20.44 17.58
N GLU A 704 -40.00 -21.33 17.45
CA GLU A 704 -40.01 -22.59 18.24
C GLU A 704 -39.20 -23.66 17.48
N PRO A 705 -38.82 -24.78 18.11
CA PRO A 705 -37.75 -25.09 19.09
C PRO A 705 -36.29 -24.94 18.61
N GLN A 706 -35.30 -24.94 19.52
CA GLN A 706 -33.84 -24.85 19.24
C GLN A 706 -33.34 -25.81 18.14
N THR A 707 -33.94 -26.99 18.02
CA THR A 707 -33.65 -27.97 16.97
C THR A 707 -33.83 -27.40 15.55
N CYS A 708 -34.70 -26.42 15.36
CA CYS A 708 -34.84 -25.67 14.11
C CYS A 708 -33.57 -24.84 13.81
N ILE A 709 -33.10 -24.08 14.79
CA ILE A 709 -31.89 -23.25 14.67
C ILE A 709 -30.68 -24.15 14.40
N ASP A 710 -30.52 -25.23 15.16
CA ASP A 710 -29.37 -26.12 15.05
C ASP A 710 -29.28 -26.84 13.69
N ASN A 711 -30.42 -27.10 13.04
CA ASN A 711 -30.45 -27.76 11.73
C ASN A 711 -30.27 -26.79 10.56
N CYS A 712 -30.72 -25.55 10.72
CA CYS A 712 -30.76 -24.60 9.61
C CYS A 712 -29.60 -23.59 9.62
N LEU A 713 -29.14 -23.16 10.80
CA LEU A 713 -28.07 -22.17 10.92
C LEU A 713 -26.74 -22.63 10.29
N PRO A 714 -26.33 -23.92 10.38
CA PRO A 714 -25.14 -24.41 9.67
C PRO A 714 -25.23 -24.18 8.16
N SER A 715 -26.43 -24.42 7.59
CA SER A 715 -26.69 -24.23 6.16
C SER A 715 -27.14 -22.82 5.77
N THR A 716 -27.00 -21.83 6.67
CA THR A 716 -27.32 -20.43 6.36
C THR A 716 -26.03 -19.66 6.02
N PRO A 717 -25.89 -19.07 4.81
CA PRO A 717 -24.74 -18.24 4.45
C PRO A 717 -24.54 -17.02 5.37
N PRO A 718 -23.31 -16.49 5.51
CA PRO A 718 -23.08 -15.16 6.08
C PRO A 718 -23.95 -14.11 5.37
N GLY A 719 -24.55 -13.20 6.12
CA GLY A 719 -25.49 -12.20 5.61
C GLY A 719 -26.94 -12.67 5.48
N CYS A 720 -27.23 -13.96 5.67
CA CYS A 720 -28.58 -14.52 5.51
C CYS A 720 -29.24 -14.96 6.83
N ASP A 721 -30.55 -15.14 6.80
CA ASP A 721 -31.30 -15.89 7.79
C ASP A 721 -31.79 -17.24 7.26
N CYS A 722 -32.25 -18.07 8.19
CA CYS A 722 -32.79 -19.39 7.90
C CYS A 722 -33.96 -19.43 6.91
N PHE A 723 -34.65 -18.32 6.64
CA PHE A 723 -35.84 -18.28 5.81
C PHE A 723 -35.60 -17.61 4.46
N GLY A 724 -34.33 -17.37 4.13
CA GLY A 724 -33.91 -16.83 2.82
C GLY A 724 -33.92 -15.31 2.76
N CYS A 725 -34.06 -14.59 3.87
CA CYS A 725 -33.79 -13.15 3.85
C CYS A 725 -32.27 -12.94 3.93
N CYS A 726 -31.69 -12.20 2.98
CA CYS A 726 -30.24 -12.00 2.90
C CYS A 726 -29.90 -10.53 2.67
N THR A 727 -28.92 -10.02 3.43
CA THR A 727 -28.29 -8.74 3.17
C THR A 727 -27.31 -8.90 2.02
N ILE A 728 -27.68 -8.40 0.85
CA ILE A 728 -26.80 -8.37 -0.33
C ILE A 728 -26.15 -7.01 -0.43
N CYS A 729 -24.82 -6.99 -0.47
CA CYS A 729 -24.02 -5.77 -0.55
C CYS A 729 -23.27 -5.73 -1.89
N VAL A 730 -23.58 -4.74 -2.73
CA VAL A 730 -22.82 -4.49 -3.97
C VAL A 730 -22.10 -3.16 -3.83
N GLY A 731 -20.79 -3.22 -3.60
CA GLY A 731 -19.97 -2.06 -3.26
C GLY A 731 -20.32 -1.51 -1.86
N PHE A 732 -20.94 -0.32 -1.79
CA PHE A 732 -21.31 0.33 -0.52
C PHE A 732 -22.82 0.37 -0.26
N GLU A 733 -23.63 -0.18 -1.15
CA GLU A 733 -25.09 -0.23 -1.02
C GLU A 733 -25.49 -1.66 -0.67
N CYS A 734 -26.22 -1.80 0.44
CA CYS A 734 -26.72 -3.09 0.91
C CYS A 734 -28.25 -3.06 1.02
N HIS A 735 -28.87 -4.17 0.63
CA HIS A 735 -30.31 -4.36 0.72
C HIS A 735 -30.62 -5.74 1.29
N ASP A 736 -31.55 -5.79 2.25
CA ASP A 736 -32.11 -7.04 2.75
C ASP A 736 -33.16 -7.52 1.76
N ILE A 737 -32.87 -8.59 1.02
CA ILE A 737 -33.73 -9.13 -0.02
C ILE A 737 -34.14 -10.57 0.28
N LEU A 738 -35.37 -10.91 -0.07
CA LEU A 738 -35.90 -12.25 0.11
C LEU A 738 -35.52 -13.12 -1.10
N LEU A 739 -34.61 -14.06 -0.87
CA LEU A 739 -34.33 -15.15 -1.78
C LEU A 739 -35.49 -16.15 -1.71
N SER A 740 -36.10 -16.46 -2.85
CA SER A 740 -37.25 -17.38 -2.92
C SER A 740 -37.23 -18.12 -4.25
N THR A 741 -38.04 -19.19 -4.35
CA THR A 741 -38.02 -20.11 -5.48
C THR A 741 -38.21 -19.43 -6.85
N LYS A 742 -37.56 -20.01 -7.87
CA LYS A 742 -37.49 -19.61 -9.29
C LYS A 742 -38.80 -19.21 -9.95
N ASN A 743 -39.92 -19.69 -9.40
CA ASN A 743 -41.26 -19.40 -9.94
C ASN A 743 -41.84 -18.06 -9.46
N ASN A 744 -41.32 -17.49 -8.37
CA ASN A 744 -41.84 -16.27 -7.76
C ASN A 744 -41.04 -15.03 -8.21
N PHE A 745 -39.71 -15.11 -8.25
CA PHE A 745 -38.83 -13.97 -8.56
C PHE A 745 -37.67 -14.30 -9.52
N PRO A 746 -37.97 -14.80 -10.74
CA PRO A 746 -36.90 -15.06 -11.70
C PRO A 746 -36.14 -13.76 -12.01
N ASN A 747 -34.82 -13.85 -12.15
CA ASN A 747 -33.88 -12.78 -12.48
C ASN A 747 -33.44 -11.84 -11.34
N CYS A 748 -33.52 -12.21 -10.06
CA CYS A 748 -32.89 -11.42 -9.01
C CYS A 748 -31.36 -11.62 -9.04
N SER A 749 -30.60 -10.62 -9.45
CA SER A 749 -29.14 -10.69 -9.71
C SER A 749 -28.45 -9.41 -9.24
N GLN A 750 -27.12 -9.39 -9.21
CA GLN A 750 -26.30 -8.24 -8.85
C GLN A 750 -26.63 -7.01 -9.70
N GLU A 751 -27.00 -7.19 -10.98
CA GLU A 751 -27.38 -6.07 -11.86
C GLU A 751 -28.70 -5.38 -11.44
N ASN A 752 -29.56 -6.05 -10.68
CA ASN A 752 -30.92 -5.58 -10.41
C ASN A 752 -31.42 -5.81 -8.98
N TYR A 753 -30.51 -6.10 -8.05
CA TYR A 753 -30.77 -6.34 -6.62
C TYR A 753 -31.58 -5.22 -5.94
N ASN A 754 -31.51 -4.00 -6.47
CA ASN A 754 -32.23 -2.82 -5.96
C ASN A 754 -33.63 -2.63 -6.55
N ASP A 755 -34.09 -3.48 -7.47
CA ASP A 755 -35.45 -3.44 -8.03
C ASP A 755 -36.40 -4.30 -7.17
N PRO A 756 -37.28 -3.71 -6.33
CA PRO A 756 -38.14 -4.46 -5.43
C PRO A 756 -39.20 -5.32 -6.16
N THR A 757 -39.33 -5.18 -7.48
CA THR A 757 -40.20 -6.05 -8.30
C THR A 757 -39.51 -7.30 -8.80
N LYS A 758 -38.18 -7.34 -8.71
CA LYS A 758 -37.33 -8.50 -9.02
C LYS A 758 -36.71 -9.11 -7.76
N CYS A 759 -36.34 -8.27 -6.80
CA CYS A 759 -35.73 -8.64 -5.52
C CYS A 759 -36.52 -8.00 -4.37
N PRO A 760 -37.59 -8.64 -3.87
CA PRO A 760 -38.41 -8.08 -2.81
C PRO A 760 -37.59 -7.83 -1.53
N THR A 761 -37.82 -6.71 -0.87
CA THR A 761 -37.16 -6.40 0.40
C THR A 761 -37.76 -7.22 1.54
N CYS A 762 -36.93 -7.66 2.48
CA CYS A 762 -37.34 -8.34 3.71
C CYS A 762 -36.63 -7.75 4.94
N THR A 763 -36.91 -8.32 6.10
CA THR A 763 -36.25 -8.06 7.38
C THR A 763 -35.71 -9.39 7.91
N LEU A 764 -34.42 -9.42 8.22
CA LEU A 764 -33.75 -10.60 8.78
C LEU A 764 -34.39 -11.04 10.09
N HIS A 765 -34.55 -12.35 10.25
CA HIS A 765 -35.04 -12.95 11.48
C HIS A 765 -33.89 -13.09 12.51
N PRO A 766 -33.91 -12.34 13.62
CA PRO A 766 -32.72 -12.13 14.47
C PRO A 766 -32.25 -13.36 15.25
N GLN A 767 -33.08 -14.38 15.43
CA GLN A 767 -32.72 -15.60 16.18
C GLN A 767 -31.96 -16.64 15.33
N CYS A 768 -31.97 -16.48 14.00
CA CYS A 768 -31.36 -17.41 13.05
C CYS A 768 -30.69 -16.68 11.88
N SER A 769 -30.43 -15.39 12.03
CA SER A 769 -29.64 -14.59 11.11
C SER A 769 -28.17 -14.74 11.44
N ARG A 770 -27.36 -14.99 10.42
CA ARG A 770 -25.91 -14.98 10.48
C ARG A 770 -25.44 -13.66 9.84
N PRO A 771 -25.22 -12.58 10.61
CA PRO A 771 -24.82 -11.30 10.03
C PRO A 771 -23.44 -11.40 9.40
N CYS A 772 -23.18 -10.60 8.35
CA CYS A 772 -21.84 -10.44 7.81
C CYS A 772 -20.91 -9.81 8.85
N ASP A 773 -19.87 -10.52 9.25
CA ASP A 773 -18.81 -9.97 10.09
C ASP A 773 -17.67 -9.41 9.21
N PRO A 774 -17.50 -8.08 9.14
CA PRO A 774 -16.46 -7.47 8.33
C PRO A 774 -15.04 -7.67 8.87
N ASP A 775 -14.88 -8.25 10.07
CA ASP A 775 -13.58 -8.58 10.66
C ASP A 775 -13.21 -10.06 10.45
N LEU A 776 -14.14 -10.90 9.97
CA LEU A 776 -13.89 -12.29 9.59
C LEU A 776 -13.55 -12.41 8.09
N CYS A 777 -12.85 -13.48 7.72
CA CYS A 777 -12.51 -13.79 6.34
C CYS A 777 -13.63 -14.55 5.62
N GLU A 778 -14.85 -14.02 5.68
CA GLU A 778 -16.04 -14.61 5.08
C GLU A 778 -16.60 -13.73 3.94
N LEU A 779 -16.96 -14.35 2.82
CA LEU A 779 -17.61 -13.69 1.69
C LEU A 779 -19.13 -13.72 1.88
N CYS A 780 -19.73 -12.54 1.94
CA CYS A 780 -21.18 -12.42 1.96
C CYS A 780 -21.78 -12.32 0.55
N PRO A 781 -23.07 -12.66 0.37
CA PRO A 781 -23.77 -12.50 -0.90
C PRO A 781 -23.58 -11.12 -1.51
N GLY A 782 -23.15 -11.09 -2.77
CA GLY A 782 -22.85 -9.87 -3.53
C GLY A 782 -21.46 -9.26 -3.30
N MET A 783 -20.65 -9.78 -2.36
CA MET A 783 -19.27 -9.34 -2.10
C MET A 783 -18.22 -10.14 -2.88
N THR A 784 -17.04 -9.56 -3.02
CA THR A 784 -15.86 -10.17 -3.68
C THR A 784 -14.64 -10.19 -2.74
N GLU A 785 -13.55 -10.88 -3.09
CA GLU A 785 -12.30 -10.88 -2.31
C GLU A 785 -11.74 -9.46 -2.09
N LEU A 786 -12.07 -8.52 -2.99
CA LEU A 786 -11.67 -7.13 -2.86
C LEU A 786 -12.37 -6.41 -1.71
N ASP A 787 -13.50 -6.93 -1.25
CA ASP A 787 -14.28 -6.46 -0.11
C ASP A 787 -13.80 -7.09 1.21
N LEU A 788 -13.05 -8.20 1.15
CA LEU A 788 -12.43 -8.81 2.33
C LEU A 788 -11.33 -7.93 2.95
N PRO A 789 -11.16 -8.00 4.29
CA PRO A 789 -10.04 -7.39 4.98
C PRO A 789 -8.68 -7.77 4.38
N ALA A 790 -7.72 -6.85 4.44
CA ALA A 790 -6.40 -7.06 3.82
C ALA A 790 -5.65 -8.29 4.36
N HIS A 791 -5.95 -8.73 5.57
CA HIS A 791 -5.32 -9.89 6.21
C HIS A 791 -5.87 -11.24 5.72
N CYS A 792 -7.02 -11.26 5.03
CA CYS A 792 -7.69 -12.48 4.58
C CYS A 792 -7.14 -13.10 3.29
N THR A 793 -5.98 -12.64 2.82
CA THR A 793 -5.42 -13.03 1.51
C THR A 793 -4.22 -13.98 1.61
N GLU A 794 -3.93 -14.49 2.80
CA GLU A 794 -2.98 -15.59 2.97
C GLU A 794 -3.70 -16.93 2.83
N VAL A 795 -3.29 -17.72 1.85
CA VAL A 795 -3.89 -19.04 1.57
C VAL A 795 -3.37 -20.03 2.60
N SER A 796 -4.07 -20.15 3.72
CA SER A 796 -3.93 -21.28 4.65
C SER A 796 -5.31 -21.75 5.07
N CYS A 797 -5.57 -23.05 4.97
CA CYS A 797 -6.80 -23.61 5.51
C CYS A 797 -6.83 -23.44 7.02
N PRO A 798 -7.99 -23.07 7.60
CA PRO A 798 -8.25 -23.25 9.02
C PRO A 798 -7.87 -24.67 9.46
N ASP A 799 -7.28 -24.83 10.64
CA ASP A 799 -6.67 -26.10 11.08
C ASP A 799 -7.66 -27.27 11.21
N ASP A 800 -8.96 -26.95 11.29
CA ASP A 800 -10.08 -27.90 11.33
C ASP A 800 -10.50 -28.41 9.94
N LEU A 801 -10.01 -27.78 8.86
CA LEU A 801 -10.34 -28.12 7.48
C LEU A 801 -9.15 -28.71 6.74
N GLN A 802 -9.32 -29.94 6.25
CA GLN A 802 -8.27 -30.63 5.51
C GLN A 802 -7.92 -29.86 4.21
N VAL A 803 -6.65 -29.57 3.97
CA VAL A 803 -6.21 -28.99 2.68
C VAL A 803 -6.54 -29.95 1.52
N CYS A 804 -6.97 -29.39 0.41
CA CYS A 804 -7.33 -30.12 -0.79
C CYS A 804 -6.95 -29.37 -2.06
N THR A 805 -6.79 -30.12 -3.13
CA THR A 805 -6.67 -29.57 -4.48
C THR A 805 -7.89 -29.89 -5.34
N THR A 806 -8.61 -30.94 -4.96
CA THR A 806 -9.86 -31.38 -5.57
C THR A 806 -10.77 -31.96 -4.49
N SER A 807 -12.09 -31.97 -4.71
CA SER A 807 -13.04 -32.61 -3.78
C SER A 807 -12.84 -34.12 -3.60
N ALA A 808 -12.03 -34.74 -4.47
CA ALA A 808 -11.60 -36.12 -4.31
C ALA A 808 -10.57 -36.31 -3.18
N ASP A 809 -9.89 -35.23 -2.78
CA ASP A 809 -8.96 -35.23 -1.65
C ASP A 809 -9.72 -35.23 -0.31
N CYS A 810 -10.99 -34.83 -0.32
CA CYS A 810 -11.80 -34.63 0.88
C CYS A 810 -12.44 -35.91 1.45
N PRO A 811 -12.61 -35.98 2.78
CA PRO A 811 -13.13 -37.17 3.45
C PRO A 811 -14.59 -37.41 3.07
N ASN A 812 -14.88 -38.62 2.56
CA ASN A 812 -16.26 -39.06 2.32
C ASN A 812 -16.78 -39.83 3.55
N LEU A 813 -17.29 -39.10 4.54
CA LEU A 813 -17.93 -39.67 5.72
C LEU A 813 -19.38 -40.08 5.39
N SER A 814 -19.89 -41.16 5.98
CA SER A 814 -21.15 -41.80 5.57
C SER A 814 -22.43 -40.97 5.80
N SER A 815 -22.31 -39.73 6.29
CA SER A 815 -23.42 -38.81 6.59
C SER A 815 -23.21 -37.38 6.11
N THR A 816 -21.99 -36.97 5.76
CA THR A 816 -21.66 -35.59 5.37
C THR A 816 -20.69 -35.65 4.21
N ALA A 817 -21.06 -35.04 3.09
CA ALA A 817 -20.20 -34.94 1.93
C ALA A 817 -19.36 -33.66 2.06
N TYR A 818 -18.09 -33.72 1.66
CA TYR A 818 -17.15 -32.60 1.69
C TYR A 818 -16.73 -32.24 0.27
N SER A 819 -16.59 -30.94 -0.01
CA SER A 819 -16.06 -30.40 -1.27
C SER A 819 -14.82 -29.55 -1.00
N CYS A 820 -13.96 -29.44 -2.01
CA CYS A 820 -12.76 -28.62 -1.95
C CYS A 820 -13.09 -27.20 -2.37
N GLN A 821 -13.12 -26.28 -1.41
CA GLN A 821 -13.41 -24.86 -1.64
C GLN A 821 -12.22 -24.04 -1.19
N PHE A 822 -11.73 -23.15 -2.07
CA PHE A 822 -10.56 -22.29 -1.82
C PHE A 822 -9.30 -23.01 -1.31
N GLY A 823 -9.16 -24.31 -1.62
CA GLY A 823 -8.05 -25.15 -1.17
C GLY A 823 -8.29 -25.92 0.13
N CYS A 824 -9.50 -25.87 0.69
CA CYS A 824 -9.88 -26.50 1.96
C CYS A 824 -11.10 -27.41 1.81
N CYS A 825 -11.12 -28.54 2.52
CA CYS A 825 -12.23 -29.47 2.53
C CYS A 825 -13.32 -28.97 3.46
N VAL A 826 -14.29 -28.28 2.88
CA VAL A 826 -15.47 -27.77 3.58
C VAL A 826 -16.60 -28.80 3.46
N ALA A 827 -17.40 -28.98 4.51
CA ALA A 827 -18.60 -29.79 4.38
C ALA A 827 -19.53 -29.11 3.36
N ILE A 828 -20.18 -29.87 2.48
CA ILE A 828 -21.04 -29.32 1.41
C ILE A 828 -22.18 -28.46 1.97
N TYR A 829 -22.50 -28.60 3.25
CA TYR A 829 -23.58 -27.87 3.93
C TYR A 829 -23.12 -26.73 4.84
N ASP A 830 -21.81 -26.51 5.02
CA ASP A 830 -21.22 -25.47 5.89
C ASP A 830 -20.69 -24.26 5.11
#